data_AF-A0A4V2PDN8-F1
#
_entry.id   AF-A0A4V2PDN8-F1
#
_cell.length_a   1.000
_cell.length_b   1.000
_cell.length_c   1.000
_cell.angle_alpha   90.00
_cell.angle_beta   90.00
_cell.angle_gamma   90.00
#
_symmetry.space_group_name_H-M   'P 1'
#
loop_
_entity.id
_entity.type
_entity.pdbx_description
1 polymer ?
#
loop_
_entity_poly.entity_id
_entity_poly.type
_entity_poly.pdbx_seq_one_letter_code
_entity_poly.pdbx_strand_id
1 'polypeptide(L)'
;MSNNWKDKDPNAQEEASKYDNPVPSREFLLEFLRKWGSPIKHPNLCRELGLENEDDIEAVRRRLIAMCRDGQLISNRKGEFGLIEKMNLIPGRVIGHRDGFGFLKPDAGGDDLFLSPRNMRELFDGDRALVQEIGVDFKGRREGKIVEVLERNTRKLVGKFDGENGFGSIVPENQRITNQVMVIPDPSTGLSYETGQLVVVELMQQPTRRQPARGRVIEVLGDHLAAGMEIQVAIHSHDIPNEWPDQVHQEIGELTPEVRESDKTNRVDLRDLPFVTIDGEDARDFDDAVYCEKKRFGGWRLRVAIADVSYYVRPDSALDQEAINRGNSVYFPEYVVPMLPELLSNGLCSLNPKVDRLAMVCEMNITRAGKLSDFTFYEGLINSKARLTYTKVGAMLQEPDSDEGAQWRKEYAEVVPDLEALYGLYKKLRQAREERGAMDFETTETRIVFSEDRKIEELVPVRRNDAHKLIEECMLMANVATARFLDKLKKPALYRIHEGPKEQKLENLRAYLSELGLNLPGGEKPEPKDYLRLSETIESRPDRHIIQTMMLRSMQQAVYSPDNHGHFGLAYDAYTHFTSPIRRYPDLVVHRLIRAAIHSDKKLKHVERPKGFKANPAFQLGYSMEQMLSLGEHCSMTERRADDATRDVVAWLKCEYMQSQIGEEYEGVIAAVTGFGAFIELTDLYVEGLVHITALPSDYYHFEAAKQRLIGERTRKVFKLGDPLKVKVVRVDLDERKIDFELADQPGSTPTKKPSKRELLASGKLGPDGRSDGRDSRGSKGGNGKARARVSDDKGPRKTKRKASTKPKHPPRARRSKS
;
A
#
# COMPACT_ATOMS: atom_id res chain seq x y z
N MET A 1 -9.51 18.12 51.72
CA MET A 1 -8.74 19.24 51.11
C MET A 1 -9.70 20.40 50.88
N SER A 2 -9.27 21.63 50.57
CA SER A 2 -10.24 22.67 50.14
C SER A 2 -11.00 22.19 48.89
N ASN A 3 -12.34 22.31 48.86
CA ASN A 3 -13.21 21.73 47.83
C ASN A 3 -13.38 22.62 46.58
N ASN A 4 -12.79 23.82 46.54
CA ASN A 4 -12.90 24.68 45.36
C ASN A 4 -11.91 24.21 44.27
N TRP A 5 -12.44 23.67 43.16
CA TRP A 5 -11.63 23.25 42.01
C TRP A 5 -11.05 24.45 41.25
N LYS A 6 -11.74 25.60 41.26
CA LYS A 6 -11.35 26.83 40.53
C LYS A 6 -10.00 27.40 40.98
N ASP A 7 -9.59 27.13 42.22
CA ASP A 7 -8.30 27.57 42.78
C ASP A 7 -7.13 26.61 42.49
N LYS A 8 -7.39 25.48 41.79
CA LYS A 8 -6.44 24.37 41.59
C LYS A 8 -6.28 23.93 40.14
N ASP A 9 -7.22 24.27 39.28
CA ASP A 9 -7.14 24.00 37.85
C ASP A 9 -6.22 25.04 37.19
N PRO A 10 -5.06 24.64 36.64
CA PRO A 10 -4.09 25.58 36.07
C PRO A 10 -4.66 26.39 34.90
N ASN A 11 -5.70 25.89 34.24
CA ASN A 11 -6.32 26.50 33.06
C ASN A 11 -7.69 27.13 33.37
N ALA A 12 -8.05 27.29 34.66
CA ALA A 12 -9.37 27.81 35.07
C ALA A 12 -9.71 29.17 34.45
N GLN A 13 -8.73 30.08 34.37
CA GLN A 13 -8.92 31.41 33.76
C GLN A 13 -9.12 31.35 32.25
N GLU A 14 -8.56 30.35 31.57
CA GLU A 14 -8.67 30.19 30.12
C GLU A 14 -9.99 29.50 29.72
N GLU A 15 -10.49 28.56 30.52
CA GLU A 15 -11.84 28.00 30.34
C GLU A 15 -12.93 29.04 30.66
N ALA A 16 -12.70 29.90 31.67
CA ALA A 16 -13.61 31.00 32.01
C ALA A 16 -13.66 32.14 31.00
N SER A 17 -12.70 32.23 30.06
CA SER A 17 -12.77 33.19 28.95
C SER A 17 -13.51 32.65 27.71
N LYS A 18 -13.76 31.32 27.68
CA LYS A 18 -14.37 30.61 26.52
C LYS A 18 -15.84 30.24 26.74
N TYR A 19 -16.32 30.22 27.98
CA TYR A 19 -17.67 29.76 28.33
C TYR A 19 -18.29 30.60 29.46
N ASP A 20 -19.57 30.95 29.32
CA ASP A 20 -20.33 31.71 30.33
C ASP A 20 -20.43 31.00 31.70
N ASN A 21 -20.26 29.67 31.71
CA ASN A 21 -20.17 28.88 32.92
C ASN A 21 -18.94 27.95 32.86
N PRO A 22 -17.83 28.24 33.57
CA PRO A 22 -16.57 27.54 33.42
C PRO A 22 -16.61 26.11 33.97
N VAL A 23 -16.06 25.18 33.19
CA VAL A 23 -16.00 23.74 33.48
C VAL A 23 -14.55 23.35 33.77
N PRO A 24 -14.27 22.41 34.70
CA PRO A 24 -12.95 21.83 34.87
C PRO A 24 -12.26 21.46 33.54
N SER A 25 -11.00 21.84 33.40
CA SER A 25 -10.19 21.59 32.20
C SER A 25 -9.92 20.09 32.02
N ARG A 26 -9.64 19.68 30.78
CA ARG A 26 -9.29 18.27 30.47
C ARG A 26 -8.09 17.80 31.28
N GLU A 27 -7.07 18.64 31.37
CA GLU A 27 -5.82 18.36 32.10
C GLU A 27 -6.06 18.18 33.59
N PHE A 28 -6.83 19.07 34.21
CA PHE A 28 -7.19 18.97 35.62
C PHE A 28 -8.01 17.72 35.94
N LEU A 29 -8.97 17.34 35.06
CA LEU A 29 -9.73 16.10 35.21
C LEU A 29 -8.83 14.85 35.10
N LEU A 30 -7.87 14.84 34.17
CA LEU A 30 -6.88 13.75 34.05
C LEU A 30 -5.97 13.69 35.29
N GLU A 31 -5.48 14.82 35.78
CA GLU A 31 -4.62 14.87 36.97
C GLU A 31 -5.37 14.46 38.26
N PHE A 32 -6.63 14.89 38.41
CA PHE A 32 -7.51 14.45 39.49
C PHE A 32 -7.67 12.93 39.48
N LEU A 33 -8.01 12.33 38.33
CA LEU A 33 -8.16 10.88 38.20
C LEU A 33 -6.84 10.14 38.42
N ARG A 34 -5.70 10.73 38.05
CA ARG A 34 -4.36 10.15 38.31
C ARG A 34 -4.10 10.06 39.81
N LYS A 35 -4.44 11.12 40.57
CA LYS A 35 -4.34 11.20 42.04
C LYS A 35 -5.36 10.32 42.76
N TRP A 36 -6.61 10.27 42.29
CA TRP A 36 -7.70 9.46 42.87
C TRP A 36 -7.46 7.95 42.72
N GLY A 37 -6.80 7.52 41.64
CA GLY A 37 -6.19 6.19 41.54
C GLY A 37 -7.14 5.00 41.35
N SER A 38 -8.44 5.24 41.19
CA SER A 38 -9.47 4.22 40.91
C SER A 38 -10.58 4.76 39.98
N PRO A 39 -11.40 3.91 39.32
CA PRO A 39 -12.55 4.39 38.57
C PRO A 39 -13.59 5.07 39.48
N ILE A 40 -14.14 6.21 39.06
CA ILE A 40 -15.07 7.03 39.86
C ILE A 40 -16.37 7.30 39.10
N LYS A 41 -17.52 7.19 39.78
CA LYS A 41 -18.83 7.55 39.21
C LYS A 41 -18.96 9.06 39.07
N HIS A 42 -19.58 9.53 37.98
CA HIS A 42 -19.81 10.97 37.74
C HIS A 42 -20.43 11.72 38.94
N PRO A 43 -21.48 11.21 39.64
CA PRO A 43 -22.00 11.88 40.85
C PRO A 43 -21.01 11.95 42.03
N ASN A 44 -20.08 11.00 42.14
CA ASN A 44 -19.02 11.05 43.16
C ASN A 44 -17.92 12.03 42.74
N LEU A 45 -17.53 12.05 41.46
CA LEU A 45 -16.58 13.01 40.92
C LEU A 45 -17.08 14.45 41.13
N CYS A 46 -18.33 14.74 40.80
CA CYS A 46 -18.91 16.07 41.02
C CYS A 46 -18.87 16.48 42.50
N ARG A 47 -19.14 15.56 43.42
CA ARG A 47 -19.06 15.81 44.87
C ARG A 47 -17.63 16.11 45.35
N GLU A 48 -16.65 15.32 44.91
CA GLU A 48 -15.23 15.54 45.26
C GLU A 48 -14.65 16.82 44.64
N LEU A 49 -15.21 17.25 43.50
CA LEU A 49 -14.92 18.53 42.86
C LEU A 49 -15.70 19.72 43.45
N GLY A 50 -16.62 19.51 44.41
CA GLY A 50 -17.42 20.57 45.02
C GLY A 50 -18.46 21.21 44.08
N LEU A 51 -18.97 20.45 43.10
CA LEU A 51 -19.98 20.91 42.14
C LEU A 51 -21.39 20.68 42.69
N GLU A 52 -22.11 21.77 42.95
CA GLU A 52 -23.49 21.76 43.49
C GLU A 52 -24.54 22.24 42.47
N ASN A 53 -24.14 22.93 41.40
CA ASN A 53 -25.04 23.44 40.36
C ASN A 53 -25.33 22.38 39.28
N GLU A 54 -26.59 22.26 38.84
CA GLU A 54 -27.01 21.28 37.84
C GLU A 54 -26.33 21.49 36.48
N ASP A 55 -26.13 22.74 36.06
CA ASP A 55 -25.44 23.06 34.79
C ASP A 55 -23.98 22.62 34.82
N ASP A 56 -23.25 22.87 35.91
CA ASP A 56 -21.84 22.47 36.08
C ASP A 56 -21.69 20.94 36.05
N ILE A 57 -22.64 20.24 36.69
CA ILE A 57 -22.68 18.77 36.78
C ILE A 57 -22.88 18.15 35.38
N GLU A 58 -23.82 18.68 34.59
CA GLU A 58 -24.06 18.22 33.20
C GLU A 58 -22.93 18.65 32.26
N ALA A 59 -22.31 19.81 32.45
CA ALA A 59 -21.18 20.25 31.64
C ALA A 59 -19.95 19.36 31.84
N VAL A 60 -19.63 18.96 33.09
CA VAL A 60 -18.59 17.96 33.38
C VAL A 60 -18.94 16.61 32.74
N ARG A 61 -20.20 16.18 32.79
CA ARG A 61 -20.64 14.94 32.13
C ARG A 61 -20.36 14.95 30.62
N ARG A 62 -20.70 16.03 29.94
CA ARG A 62 -20.44 16.20 28.49
C ARG A 62 -18.94 16.18 28.19
N ARG A 63 -18.12 16.83 29.02
CA ARG A 63 -16.66 16.82 28.88
C ARG A 63 -16.05 15.42 29.09
N LEU A 64 -16.50 14.66 30.09
CA LEU A 64 -16.09 13.26 30.28
C LEU A 64 -16.46 12.39 29.08
N ILE A 65 -17.65 12.57 28.50
CA ILE A 65 -18.08 11.83 27.29
C ILE A 65 -17.17 12.18 26.09
N ALA A 66 -16.83 13.45 25.89
CA ALA A 66 -15.87 13.85 24.86
C ALA A 66 -14.48 13.25 25.10
N MET A 67 -13.98 13.24 26.34
CA MET A 67 -12.71 12.61 26.71
C MET A 67 -12.71 11.09 26.53
N CYS A 68 -13.86 10.42 26.67
CA CYS A 68 -13.99 9.01 26.29
C CYS A 68 -13.92 8.80 24.77
N ARG A 69 -14.64 9.63 23.99
CA ARG A 69 -14.60 9.56 22.52
C ARG A 69 -13.19 9.82 21.97
N ASP A 70 -12.49 10.77 22.57
CA ASP A 70 -11.12 11.15 22.19
C ASP A 70 -10.05 10.19 22.77
N GLY A 71 -10.46 9.05 23.38
CA GLY A 71 -9.55 7.98 23.82
C GLY A 71 -8.69 8.31 25.05
N GLN A 72 -9.10 9.27 25.88
CA GLN A 72 -8.36 9.68 27.09
C GLN A 72 -8.88 8.97 28.36
N LEU A 73 -10.17 8.66 28.39
CA LEU A 73 -10.87 7.98 29.50
C LEU A 73 -11.68 6.79 28.98
N ILE A 74 -12.03 5.86 29.87
CA ILE A 74 -13.01 4.81 29.61
C ILE A 74 -14.14 4.86 30.65
N SER A 75 -15.39 4.69 30.21
CA SER A 75 -16.56 4.53 31.08
C SER A 75 -16.92 3.06 31.18
N ASN A 76 -16.87 2.49 32.39
CA ASN A 76 -17.15 1.07 32.59
C ASN A 76 -18.67 0.78 32.69
N ARG A 77 -19.05 -0.50 32.69
CA ARG A 77 -20.46 -0.95 32.79
C ARG A 77 -21.19 -0.55 34.08
N LYS A 78 -20.51 0.03 35.07
CA LYS A 78 -21.10 0.57 36.31
C LYS A 78 -21.29 2.10 36.27
N GLY A 79 -20.93 2.76 35.15
CA GLY A 79 -20.93 4.20 35.01
C GLY A 79 -19.77 4.89 35.73
N GLU A 80 -18.64 4.18 35.91
CA GLU A 80 -17.42 4.72 36.51
C GLU A 80 -16.41 5.08 35.41
N PHE A 81 -15.85 6.28 35.48
CA PHE A 81 -14.83 6.79 34.58
C PHE A 81 -13.44 6.46 35.12
N GLY A 82 -12.54 5.97 34.27
CA GLY A 82 -11.16 5.62 34.62
C GLY A 82 -10.15 6.00 33.54
N LEU A 83 -8.88 6.12 33.94
CA LEU A 83 -7.76 6.42 33.04
C LEU A 83 -7.30 5.18 32.30
N ILE A 84 -7.16 5.30 30.98
CA ILE A 84 -6.71 4.22 30.08
C ILE A 84 -5.26 3.80 30.41
N GLU A 85 -4.38 4.77 30.69
CA GLU A 85 -2.98 4.54 31.11
C GLU A 85 -2.84 3.59 32.31
N LYS A 86 -3.74 3.68 33.30
CA LYS A 86 -3.70 2.85 34.52
C LYS A 86 -4.36 1.47 34.36
N MET A 87 -4.85 1.13 33.17
CA MET A 87 -5.58 -0.12 32.89
C MET A 87 -4.85 -1.07 31.94
N ASN A 88 -3.60 -0.75 31.55
CA ASN A 88 -2.79 -1.47 30.56
C ASN A 88 -3.55 -1.69 29.24
N LEU A 89 -4.20 -0.63 28.77
CA LEU A 89 -4.97 -0.63 27.53
C LEU A 89 -4.14 0.03 26.43
N ILE A 90 -3.99 -0.69 25.32
CA ILE A 90 -3.16 -0.34 24.19
C ILE A 90 -4.10 -0.03 23.02
N PRO A 91 -4.16 1.23 22.55
CA PRO A 91 -4.83 1.56 21.31
C PRO A 91 -3.94 1.16 20.13
N GLY A 92 -4.57 0.69 19.06
CA GLY A 92 -3.85 0.27 17.87
C GLY A 92 -4.77 -0.02 16.69
N ARG A 93 -4.16 -0.22 15.51
CA ARG A 93 -4.88 -0.63 14.30
C ARG A 93 -4.84 -2.16 14.15
N VAL A 94 -5.98 -2.74 13.82
CA VAL A 94 -6.18 -4.18 13.64
C VAL A 94 -5.64 -4.60 12.28
N ILE A 95 -4.91 -5.72 12.25
CA ILE A 95 -4.42 -6.39 11.04
C ILE A 95 -5.00 -7.80 11.04
N GLY A 96 -5.94 -8.08 10.14
CA GLY A 96 -6.57 -9.39 10.00
C GLY A 96 -5.65 -10.42 9.31
N HIS A 97 -5.94 -11.70 9.52
CA HIS A 97 -5.28 -12.82 8.85
C HIS A 97 -6.31 -13.82 8.33
N ARG A 98 -6.04 -14.42 7.17
CA ARG A 98 -6.94 -15.37 6.48
C ARG A 98 -7.34 -16.61 7.29
N ASP A 99 -6.51 -17.01 8.26
CA ASP A 99 -6.83 -18.09 9.21
C ASP A 99 -7.82 -17.65 10.32
N GLY A 100 -8.36 -16.43 10.23
CA GLY A 100 -9.35 -15.85 11.15
C GLY A 100 -8.79 -15.28 12.45
N PHE A 101 -7.48 -15.39 12.71
CA PHE A 101 -6.82 -14.59 13.76
C PHE A 101 -6.43 -13.22 13.22
N GLY A 102 -5.86 -12.37 14.07
CA GLY A 102 -5.26 -11.12 13.64
C GLY A 102 -4.19 -10.64 14.61
N PHE A 103 -3.77 -9.40 14.41
CA PHE A 103 -2.87 -8.67 15.28
C PHE A 103 -3.42 -7.27 15.53
N LEU A 104 -2.96 -6.62 16.60
CA LEU A 104 -3.10 -5.20 16.82
C LEU A 104 -1.71 -4.58 16.79
N LYS A 105 -1.47 -3.68 15.83
CA LYS A 105 -0.29 -2.85 15.78
C LYS A 105 -0.49 -1.62 16.69
N PRO A 106 0.28 -1.44 17.78
CA PRO A 106 0.09 -0.33 18.70
C PRO A 106 0.32 1.03 18.02
N ASP A 107 -0.50 2.03 18.34
CA ASP A 107 -0.35 3.39 17.80
C ASP A 107 1.00 4.03 18.24
N ALA A 108 1.46 3.70 19.45
CA ALA A 108 2.76 4.13 19.99
C ALA A 108 3.96 3.34 19.43
N GLY A 109 3.74 2.39 18.51
CA GLY A 109 4.76 1.46 18.03
C GLY A 109 5.14 0.37 19.04
N GLY A 110 6.15 -0.42 18.67
CA GLY A 110 6.56 -1.63 19.39
C GLY A 110 5.96 -2.91 18.78
N ASP A 111 6.03 -4.01 19.53
CA ASP A 111 5.57 -5.32 19.05
C ASP A 111 4.06 -5.45 18.97
N ASP A 112 3.58 -6.05 17.87
CA ASP A 112 2.18 -6.36 17.62
C ASP A 112 1.60 -7.34 18.66
N LEU A 113 0.33 -7.11 19.06
CA LEU A 113 -0.39 -8.01 19.97
C LEU A 113 -1.25 -8.99 19.16
N PHE A 114 -1.10 -10.29 19.41
CA PHE A 114 -1.92 -11.33 18.79
C PHE A 114 -3.39 -11.25 19.24
N LEU A 115 -4.31 -11.26 18.28
CA LEU A 115 -5.76 -11.30 18.49
C LEU A 115 -6.30 -12.67 18.09
N SER A 116 -6.86 -13.40 19.05
CA SER A 116 -7.49 -14.70 18.79
C SER A 116 -8.65 -14.62 17.79
N PRO A 117 -9.01 -15.71 17.08
CA PRO A 117 -10.19 -15.73 16.20
C PRO A 117 -11.54 -15.48 16.88
N ARG A 118 -11.59 -15.44 18.22
CA ARG A 118 -12.78 -15.02 18.97
C ARG A 118 -12.89 -13.51 19.08
N ASN A 119 -11.75 -12.81 19.11
CA ASN A 119 -11.68 -11.35 19.11
C ASN A 119 -12.03 -10.83 17.71
N MET A 120 -11.45 -11.40 16.64
CA MET A 120 -11.67 -10.94 15.26
C MET A 120 -13.13 -10.94 14.80
N ARG A 121 -14.01 -11.76 15.40
CA ARG A 121 -15.46 -11.80 15.10
C ARG A 121 -16.22 -10.50 15.32
N GLU A 122 -15.67 -9.54 16.08
CA GLU A 122 -16.30 -8.22 16.28
C GLU A 122 -15.54 -7.08 15.61
N LEU A 123 -14.52 -7.39 14.80
CA LEU A 123 -13.62 -6.47 14.10
C LEU A 123 -13.66 -6.71 12.58
N PHE A 124 -13.24 -5.72 11.82
CA PHE A 124 -12.71 -5.90 10.47
C PHE A 124 -11.21 -5.58 10.40
N ASP A 125 -10.57 -5.94 9.29
CA ASP A 125 -9.21 -5.51 8.97
C ASP A 125 -9.15 -3.98 8.92
N GLY A 126 -8.12 -3.40 9.52
CA GLY A 126 -7.94 -1.95 9.60
C GLY A 126 -8.76 -1.23 10.68
N ASP A 127 -9.70 -1.86 11.39
CA ASP A 127 -10.41 -1.20 12.52
C ASP A 127 -9.42 -0.67 13.57
N ARG A 128 -9.72 0.46 14.22
CA ARG A 128 -8.92 0.94 15.37
C ARG A 128 -9.57 0.48 16.66
N ALA A 129 -8.83 -0.24 17.49
CA ALA A 129 -9.37 -0.90 18.67
C ALA A 129 -8.53 -0.62 19.93
N LEU A 130 -9.20 -0.67 21.08
CA LEU A 130 -8.58 -0.59 22.40
C LEU A 130 -8.49 -2.00 23.00
N VAL A 131 -7.27 -2.46 23.25
CA VAL A 131 -6.97 -3.84 23.61
C VAL A 131 -6.25 -3.89 24.95
N GLN A 132 -6.68 -4.81 25.82
CA GLN A 132 -5.96 -5.13 27.04
C GLN A 132 -4.99 -6.28 26.77
N GLU A 133 -3.73 -6.12 27.14
CA GLU A 133 -2.77 -7.24 27.16
C GLU A 133 -3.17 -8.21 28.28
N ILE A 134 -3.41 -9.48 27.93
CA ILE A 134 -3.86 -10.52 28.88
C ILE A 134 -2.78 -11.54 29.22
N GLY A 135 -1.63 -11.47 28.56
CA GLY A 135 -0.48 -12.34 28.79
C GLY A 135 0.25 -12.68 27.50
N VAL A 136 0.79 -13.89 27.46
CA VAL A 136 1.60 -14.39 26.34
C VAL A 136 1.02 -15.73 25.87
N ASP A 137 0.89 -15.91 24.56
CA ASP A 137 0.38 -17.13 23.95
C ASP A 137 1.36 -18.31 24.06
N PHE A 138 0.92 -19.50 23.64
CA PHE A 138 1.75 -20.72 23.70
C PHE A 138 3.01 -20.68 22.81
N LYS A 139 3.16 -19.66 21.95
CA LYS A 139 4.32 -19.42 21.08
C LYS A 139 5.21 -18.27 21.56
N GLY A 140 4.95 -17.69 22.74
CA GLY A 140 5.74 -16.58 23.27
C GLY A 140 5.32 -15.19 22.77
N ARG A 141 4.17 -15.04 22.11
CA ARG A 141 3.70 -13.75 21.56
C ARG A 141 2.70 -13.09 22.50
N ARG A 142 2.75 -11.76 22.65
CA ARG A 142 1.83 -10.98 23.48
C ARG A 142 0.39 -11.18 23.00
N GLU A 143 -0.53 -11.59 23.88
CA GLU A 143 -1.95 -11.81 23.54
C GLU A 143 -2.81 -10.64 24.01
N GLY A 144 -3.60 -10.10 23.08
CA GLY A 144 -4.52 -9.00 23.30
C GLY A 144 -5.99 -9.46 23.40
N LYS A 145 -6.75 -8.79 24.27
CA LYS A 145 -8.21 -8.93 24.37
C LYS A 145 -8.89 -7.60 24.08
N ILE A 146 -9.84 -7.59 23.14
CA ILE A 146 -10.61 -6.38 22.81
C ILE A 146 -11.44 -5.95 24.02
N VAL A 147 -11.29 -4.66 24.37
CA VAL A 147 -12.12 -3.94 25.32
C VAL A 147 -13.19 -3.15 24.56
N GLU A 148 -12.79 -2.38 23.54
CA GLU A 148 -13.65 -1.49 22.77
C GLU A 148 -13.12 -1.31 21.34
N VAL A 149 -13.99 -0.98 20.39
CA VAL A 149 -13.61 -0.58 19.02
C VAL A 149 -13.77 0.93 18.95
N LEU A 150 -12.65 1.64 18.78
CA LEU A 150 -12.60 3.10 18.78
C LEU A 150 -13.09 3.67 17.45
N GLU A 151 -12.76 3.00 16.35
CA GLU A 151 -13.06 3.46 14.99
C GLU A 151 -13.36 2.28 14.07
N ARG A 152 -14.36 2.46 13.19
CA ARG A 152 -14.77 1.46 12.19
C ARG A 152 -14.29 1.86 10.81
N ASN A 153 -13.33 1.09 10.31
CA ASN A 153 -12.61 1.31 9.05
C ASN A 153 -13.47 0.89 7.85
N THR A 154 -13.91 -0.37 7.81
CA THR A 154 -14.69 -0.91 6.69
C THR A 154 -16.12 -0.36 6.69
N ARG A 155 -16.50 0.34 5.61
CA ARG A 155 -17.87 0.85 5.37
C ARG A 155 -18.53 0.25 4.14
N LYS A 156 -17.78 0.19 3.04
CA LYS A 156 -18.08 -0.62 1.85
C LYS A 156 -17.21 -1.89 1.90
N LEU A 157 -17.65 -2.96 1.26
CA LEU A 157 -16.88 -4.20 1.13
C LEU A 157 -17.17 -4.86 -0.23
N VAL A 158 -16.12 -5.21 -0.98
CA VAL A 158 -16.25 -6.05 -2.18
C VAL A 158 -16.31 -7.52 -1.77
N GLY A 159 -17.19 -8.27 -2.43
CA GLY A 159 -17.19 -9.71 -2.30
C GLY A 159 -18.03 -10.40 -3.37
N LYS A 160 -17.83 -11.72 -3.48
CA LYS A 160 -18.60 -12.61 -4.35
C LYS A 160 -19.93 -12.94 -3.68
N PHE A 161 -21.04 -12.61 -4.31
CA PHE A 161 -22.37 -12.91 -3.78
C PHE A 161 -22.69 -14.40 -3.87
N ASP A 162 -23.24 -14.95 -2.80
CA ASP A 162 -23.74 -16.32 -2.68
C ASP A 162 -25.13 -16.28 -2.03
N GLY A 163 -26.16 -16.55 -2.82
CA GLY A 163 -27.56 -16.39 -2.41
C GLY A 163 -28.59 -16.36 -3.54
N GLU A 164 -29.86 -16.29 -3.15
CA GLU A 164 -31.02 -16.32 -4.05
C GLU A 164 -31.95 -15.13 -3.77
N ASN A 165 -32.56 -14.58 -4.83
CA ASN A 165 -33.53 -13.47 -4.74
C ASN A 165 -32.98 -12.24 -3.97
N GLY A 166 -31.69 -11.95 -4.12
CA GLY A 166 -31.00 -10.84 -3.47
C GLY A 166 -30.72 -11.01 -1.96
N PHE A 167 -31.11 -12.13 -1.35
CA PHE A 167 -30.77 -12.48 0.03
C PHE A 167 -29.69 -13.56 0.07
N GLY A 168 -28.67 -13.37 0.91
CA GLY A 168 -27.56 -14.32 1.00
C GLY A 168 -26.41 -13.81 1.86
N SER A 169 -25.20 -14.19 1.46
CA SER A 169 -23.95 -13.66 2.01
C SER A 169 -23.02 -13.22 0.89
N ILE A 170 -22.02 -12.40 1.22
CA ILE A 170 -20.83 -12.27 0.39
C ILE A 170 -19.67 -13.05 1.00
N VAL A 171 -18.84 -13.65 0.13
CA VAL A 171 -17.46 -14.02 0.44
C VAL A 171 -16.61 -12.77 0.19
N PRO A 172 -16.02 -12.14 1.22
CA PRO A 172 -15.19 -10.95 1.05
C PRO A 172 -13.99 -11.24 0.16
N GLU A 173 -13.64 -10.28 -0.71
CA GLU A 173 -12.46 -10.40 -1.57
C GLU A 173 -11.16 -10.28 -0.75
N ASN A 174 -11.08 -9.27 0.12
CA ASN A 174 -9.98 -9.15 1.08
C ASN A 174 -10.01 -10.32 2.07
N GLN A 175 -9.14 -11.31 1.85
CA GLN A 175 -9.03 -12.53 2.67
C GLN A 175 -8.71 -12.29 4.16
N ARG A 176 -8.25 -11.10 4.55
CA ARG A 176 -8.06 -10.74 5.97
C ARG A 176 -9.40 -10.56 6.70
N ILE A 177 -10.48 -10.36 5.95
CA ILE A 177 -11.85 -10.26 6.46
C ILE A 177 -12.51 -11.64 6.39
N THR A 178 -12.39 -12.41 7.46
CA THR A 178 -13.01 -13.75 7.56
C THR A 178 -14.46 -13.74 8.06
N ASN A 179 -15.03 -12.56 8.31
CA ASN A 179 -16.35 -12.42 8.90
C ASN A 179 -17.41 -12.54 7.81
N GLN A 180 -18.40 -13.42 8.01
CA GLN A 180 -19.56 -13.47 7.12
C GLN A 180 -20.33 -12.14 7.17
N VAL A 181 -20.60 -11.59 5.99
CA VAL A 181 -21.48 -10.42 5.81
C VAL A 181 -22.76 -10.90 5.13
N MET A 182 -23.89 -10.70 5.81
CA MET A 182 -25.22 -11.08 5.31
C MET A 182 -25.78 -9.95 4.45
N VAL A 183 -26.15 -10.27 3.22
CA VAL A 183 -26.76 -9.33 2.28
C VAL A 183 -28.28 -9.37 2.46
N ILE A 184 -28.87 -8.18 2.62
CA ILE A 184 -30.32 -7.98 2.66
C ILE A 184 -30.71 -7.25 1.36
N PRO A 185 -31.71 -7.74 0.61
CA PRO A 185 -32.15 -7.07 -0.61
C PRO A 185 -32.78 -5.71 -0.28
N ASP A 186 -32.38 -4.68 -1.01
CA ASP A 186 -32.93 -3.33 -0.93
C ASP A 186 -33.62 -2.95 -2.25
N PRO A 187 -34.97 -3.09 -2.35
CA PRO A 187 -35.71 -2.77 -3.56
C PRO A 187 -35.58 -1.31 -4.02
N SER A 188 -35.12 -0.38 -3.17
CA SER A 188 -34.95 1.03 -3.55
C SER A 188 -33.77 1.26 -4.49
N THR A 189 -32.81 0.32 -4.52
CA THR A 189 -31.62 0.39 -5.40
C THR A 189 -31.94 0.02 -6.85
N GLY A 190 -32.99 -0.77 -7.09
CA GLY A 190 -33.29 -1.34 -8.41
C GLY A 190 -32.27 -2.36 -8.91
N LEU A 191 -31.27 -2.74 -8.11
CA LEU A 191 -30.18 -3.62 -8.53
C LEU A 191 -30.60 -5.09 -8.53
N SER A 192 -30.09 -5.83 -9.52
CA SER A 192 -30.26 -7.26 -9.70
C SER A 192 -28.88 -7.92 -9.73
N TYR A 193 -28.67 -8.95 -8.90
CA TYR A 193 -27.40 -9.66 -8.78
C TYR A 193 -27.62 -11.15 -8.54
N GLU A 194 -26.74 -11.96 -9.13
CA GLU A 194 -26.80 -13.43 -9.14
C GLU A 194 -25.63 -14.05 -8.37
N THR A 195 -25.81 -15.31 -7.93
CA THR A 195 -24.72 -16.04 -7.26
C THR A 195 -23.49 -16.14 -8.16
N GLY A 196 -22.33 -15.78 -7.61
CA GLY A 196 -21.04 -15.79 -8.31
C GLY A 196 -20.58 -14.42 -8.81
N GLN A 197 -21.47 -13.41 -8.87
CA GLN A 197 -21.10 -12.05 -9.25
C GLN A 197 -20.35 -11.32 -8.12
N LEU A 198 -19.44 -10.43 -8.50
CA LEU A 198 -18.81 -9.48 -7.59
C LEU A 198 -19.71 -8.26 -7.39
N VAL A 199 -19.90 -7.91 -6.12
CA VAL A 199 -20.77 -6.80 -5.69
C VAL A 199 -20.07 -5.94 -4.64
N VAL A 200 -20.40 -4.65 -4.62
CA VAL A 200 -20.01 -3.74 -3.52
C VAL A 200 -21.16 -3.67 -2.53
N VAL A 201 -20.88 -4.04 -1.28
CA VAL A 201 -21.85 -4.05 -0.19
C VAL A 201 -21.60 -2.90 0.78
N GLU A 202 -22.60 -2.05 0.98
CA GLU A 202 -22.60 -1.04 2.05
C GLU A 202 -23.03 -1.69 3.38
N LEU A 203 -22.22 -1.53 4.42
CA LEU A 203 -22.44 -2.12 5.75
C LEU A 203 -23.44 -1.31 6.57
N MET A 204 -24.71 -1.74 6.55
CA MET A 204 -25.78 -1.22 7.39
C MET A 204 -25.59 -1.55 8.89
N GLN A 205 -24.97 -2.70 9.20
CA GLN A 205 -24.68 -3.12 10.56
C GLN A 205 -23.29 -3.76 10.66
N GLN A 206 -22.43 -3.20 11.51
CA GLN A 206 -21.09 -3.71 11.81
C GLN A 206 -21.14 -5.04 12.61
N PRO A 207 -20.12 -5.90 12.50
CA PRO A 207 -20.09 -7.19 13.17
C PRO A 207 -19.96 -7.04 14.70
N THR A 208 -20.53 -7.98 15.43
CA THR A 208 -20.46 -8.05 16.90
C THR A 208 -20.22 -9.49 17.33
N ARG A 209 -19.80 -9.73 18.59
CA ARG A 209 -19.60 -11.09 19.14
C ARG A 209 -20.78 -12.05 18.98
N ARG A 210 -22.00 -11.56 18.69
CA ARG A 210 -23.23 -12.35 18.59
C ARG A 210 -23.93 -12.28 17.24
N GLN A 211 -23.59 -11.32 16.38
CA GLN A 211 -24.28 -11.08 15.11
C GLN A 211 -23.26 -10.81 14.01
N PRO A 212 -23.39 -11.48 12.84
CA PRO A 212 -22.59 -11.15 11.66
C PRO A 212 -22.89 -9.71 11.20
N ALA A 213 -22.00 -9.17 10.38
CA ALA A 213 -22.28 -7.90 9.72
C ALA A 213 -23.47 -8.05 8.76
N ARG A 214 -24.18 -6.95 8.51
CA ARG A 214 -25.26 -6.88 7.52
C ARG A 214 -25.03 -5.71 6.59
N GLY A 215 -25.34 -5.90 5.33
CA GLY A 215 -25.28 -4.85 4.34
C GLY A 215 -26.28 -5.03 3.22
N ARG A 216 -26.28 -4.05 2.32
CA ARG A 216 -27.05 -4.04 1.07
C ARG A 216 -26.07 -3.86 -0.09
N VAL A 217 -26.38 -4.45 -1.24
CA VAL A 217 -25.62 -4.18 -2.47
C VAL A 217 -25.92 -2.76 -2.92
N ILE A 218 -24.88 -1.98 -3.18
CA ILE A 218 -24.97 -0.62 -3.76
C ILE A 218 -24.46 -0.57 -5.20
N GLU A 219 -23.73 -1.59 -5.64
CA GLU A 219 -23.15 -1.69 -6.98
C GLU A 219 -22.90 -3.16 -7.34
N VAL A 220 -23.13 -3.51 -8.61
CA VAL A 220 -22.86 -4.83 -9.17
C VAL A 220 -21.72 -4.66 -10.18
N LEU A 221 -20.54 -5.17 -9.83
CA LEU A 221 -19.34 -5.01 -10.65
C LEU A 221 -19.39 -5.93 -11.87
N GLY A 222 -19.89 -7.16 -11.71
CA GLY A 222 -20.10 -8.13 -12.79
C GLY A 222 -19.59 -9.52 -12.46
N ASP A 223 -19.21 -10.27 -13.49
CA ASP A 223 -18.58 -11.59 -13.33
C ASP A 223 -17.10 -11.42 -12.93
N HIS A 224 -16.63 -12.18 -11.93
CA HIS A 224 -15.24 -12.19 -11.46
C HIS A 224 -14.18 -12.51 -12.52
N LEU A 225 -14.57 -13.04 -13.69
CA LEU A 225 -13.68 -13.36 -14.81
C LEU A 225 -13.79 -12.39 -16.00
N ALA A 226 -14.52 -11.27 -15.87
CA ALA A 226 -14.55 -10.25 -16.92
C ALA A 226 -13.28 -9.38 -16.90
N ALA A 227 -12.76 -9.02 -18.07
CA ALA A 227 -11.54 -8.20 -18.18
C ALA A 227 -11.75 -6.78 -17.64
N GLY A 228 -10.78 -6.25 -16.87
CA GLY A 228 -10.86 -4.95 -16.21
C GLY A 228 -11.48 -4.99 -14.81
N MET A 229 -11.97 -6.15 -14.37
CA MET A 229 -12.56 -6.34 -13.03
C MET A 229 -11.52 -6.28 -11.93
N GLU A 230 -10.31 -6.77 -12.20
CA GLU A 230 -9.17 -6.74 -11.30
C GLU A 230 -8.84 -5.32 -10.83
N ILE A 231 -8.98 -4.33 -11.72
CA ILE A 231 -8.78 -2.90 -11.43
C ILE A 231 -9.90 -2.38 -10.52
N GLN A 232 -11.17 -2.65 -10.83
CA GLN A 232 -12.30 -2.19 -10.00
C GLN A 232 -12.25 -2.81 -8.60
N VAL A 233 -11.96 -4.11 -8.53
CA VAL A 233 -11.74 -4.83 -7.26
C VAL A 233 -10.63 -4.17 -6.45
N ALA A 234 -9.47 -3.87 -7.06
CA ALA A 234 -8.37 -3.22 -6.35
C ALA A 234 -8.73 -1.81 -5.86
N ILE A 235 -9.40 -0.99 -6.68
CA ILE A 235 -9.85 0.37 -6.31
C ILE A 235 -10.73 0.32 -5.06
N HIS A 236 -11.74 -0.54 -5.03
CA HIS A 236 -12.65 -0.64 -3.88
C HIS A 236 -12.04 -1.37 -2.68
N SER A 237 -11.24 -2.43 -2.88
CA SER A 237 -10.61 -3.19 -1.78
C SER A 237 -9.55 -2.39 -1.03
N HIS A 238 -8.88 -1.44 -1.70
CA HIS A 238 -7.90 -0.53 -1.11
C HIS A 238 -8.48 0.85 -0.73
N ASP A 239 -9.77 1.09 -0.96
CA ASP A 239 -10.45 2.37 -0.70
C ASP A 239 -9.73 3.56 -1.40
N ILE A 240 -9.49 3.41 -2.71
CA ILE A 240 -8.91 4.44 -3.57
C ILE A 240 -10.04 5.35 -4.08
N PRO A 241 -10.01 6.68 -3.81
CA PRO A 241 -11.02 7.60 -4.34
C PRO A 241 -10.90 7.71 -5.87
N ASN A 242 -11.92 7.23 -6.58
CA ASN A 242 -12.02 7.29 -8.04
C ASN A 242 -13.11 8.28 -8.52
N GLU A 243 -14.25 8.35 -7.82
CA GLU A 243 -15.35 9.28 -8.08
C GLU A 243 -14.98 10.75 -7.80
N TRP A 244 -15.50 11.68 -8.61
CA TRP A 244 -15.31 13.13 -8.42
C TRP A 244 -16.51 13.74 -7.67
N PRO A 245 -16.30 14.51 -6.59
CA PRO A 245 -17.38 15.22 -5.91
C PRO A 245 -18.05 16.29 -6.79
N ASP A 246 -19.37 16.53 -6.60
CA ASP A 246 -20.11 17.58 -7.32
C ASP A 246 -19.47 18.98 -7.21
N GLN A 247 -18.85 19.28 -6.07
CA GLN A 247 -18.15 20.55 -5.84
C GLN A 247 -16.90 20.68 -6.71
N VAL A 248 -16.20 19.56 -6.97
CA VAL A 248 -15.06 19.50 -7.91
C VAL A 248 -15.55 19.73 -9.34
N HIS A 249 -16.66 19.10 -9.75
CA HIS A 249 -17.27 19.37 -11.06
C HIS A 249 -17.68 20.84 -11.25
N GLN A 250 -18.20 21.49 -10.21
CA GLN A 250 -18.53 22.91 -10.24
C GLN A 250 -17.28 23.80 -10.39
N GLU A 251 -16.22 23.55 -9.61
CA GLU A 251 -14.96 24.32 -9.67
C GLU A 251 -14.25 24.18 -11.03
N ILE A 252 -14.26 22.97 -11.62
CA ILE A 252 -13.71 22.74 -12.98
C ILE A 252 -14.53 23.46 -14.05
N GLY A 253 -15.85 23.56 -13.89
CA GLY A 253 -16.77 24.12 -14.89
C GLY A 253 -16.52 25.58 -15.26
N GLU A 254 -15.79 26.32 -14.42
CA GLU A 254 -15.37 27.72 -14.70
C GLU A 254 -14.08 27.82 -15.54
N LEU A 255 -13.36 26.70 -15.74
CA LEU A 255 -12.05 26.67 -16.39
C LEU A 255 -12.16 26.54 -17.92
N THR A 256 -11.26 27.25 -18.61
CA THR A 256 -11.09 27.17 -20.07
C THR A 256 -9.87 26.30 -20.42
N PRO A 257 -9.84 25.58 -21.54
CA PRO A 257 -8.66 24.78 -21.95
C PRO A 257 -7.38 25.60 -22.20
N GLU A 258 -7.50 26.92 -22.33
CA GLU A 258 -6.41 27.85 -22.57
C GLU A 258 -6.14 28.75 -21.35
N VAL A 259 -4.86 29.14 -21.20
CA VAL A 259 -4.39 30.08 -20.17
C VAL A 259 -4.91 31.48 -20.47
N ARG A 260 -5.72 32.04 -19.57
CA ARG A 260 -6.28 33.39 -19.66
C ARG A 260 -5.17 34.45 -19.75
N GLU A 261 -5.34 35.47 -20.59
CA GLU A 261 -4.35 36.55 -20.77
C GLU A 261 -4.01 37.32 -19.48
N SER A 262 -4.97 37.43 -18.54
CA SER A 262 -4.74 37.98 -17.19
C SER A 262 -3.66 37.22 -16.43
N ASP A 263 -3.61 35.90 -16.61
CA ASP A 263 -2.87 34.95 -15.77
C ASP A 263 -1.43 34.76 -16.27
N LYS A 264 -1.17 35.21 -17.51
CA LYS A 264 0.16 35.35 -18.13
C LYS A 264 0.95 36.54 -17.56
N THR A 265 0.29 37.50 -16.92
CA THR A 265 0.95 38.66 -16.30
C THR A 265 1.70 38.24 -15.02
N ASN A 266 2.55 39.13 -14.50
CA ASN A 266 3.28 38.92 -13.24
C ASN A 266 4.30 37.75 -13.23
N ARG A 267 4.64 37.21 -14.41
CA ARG A 267 5.54 36.06 -14.61
C ARG A 267 6.78 36.43 -15.43
N VAL A 268 7.82 35.61 -15.36
CA VAL A 268 9.00 35.68 -16.23
C VAL A 268 8.63 35.03 -17.57
N ASP A 269 8.73 35.79 -18.67
CA ASP A 269 8.50 35.24 -20.01
C ASP A 269 9.71 34.42 -20.44
N LEU A 270 9.49 33.13 -20.70
CA LEU A 270 10.49 32.18 -21.17
C LEU A 270 10.04 31.50 -22.48
N ARG A 271 9.00 32.01 -23.16
CA ARG A 271 8.39 31.35 -24.32
C ARG A 271 9.35 31.19 -25.51
N ASP A 272 10.40 31.99 -25.58
CA ASP A 272 11.43 31.90 -26.63
C ASP A 272 12.51 30.84 -26.33
N LEU A 273 12.60 30.32 -25.10
CA LEU A 273 13.56 29.27 -24.76
C LEU A 273 13.10 27.90 -25.29
N PRO A 274 14.03 27.06 -25.80
CA PRO A 274 13.69 25.74 -26.36
C PRO A 274 13.50 24.68 -25.26
N PHE A 275 12.49 24.89 -24.42
CA PHE A 275 12.00 23.86 -23.51
C PHE A 275 11.38 22.69 -24.28
N VAL A 276 11.63 21.47 -23.80
CA VAL A 276 11.02 20.23 -24.30
C VAL A 276 10.51 19.38 -23.14
N THR A 277 9.46 18.59 -23.38
CA THR A 277 9.05 17.50 -22.47
C THR A 277 9.53 16.18 -23.05
N ILE A 278 9.90 15.21 -22.19
CA ILE A 278 10.45 13.91 -22.60
C ILE A 278 9.82 12.85 -21.70
N ASP A 279 8.86 12.12 -22.26
CA ASP A 279 7.94 11.29 -21.47
C ASP A 279 7.79 9.87 -22.07
N GLY A 280 7.00 9.01 -21.42
CA GLY A 280 6.56 7.75 -22.03
C GLY A 280 5.57 8.01 -23.17
N GLU A 281 5.51 7.11 -24.15
CA GLU A 281 4.62 7.17 -25.30
C GLU A 281 3.14 7.41 -24.90
N ASP A 282 2.71 6.75 -23.83
CA ASP A 282 1.34 6.75 -23.31
C ASP A 282 1.00 7.96 -22.41
N ALA A 283 2.01 8.71 -21.94
CA ALA A 283 1.82 9.85 -21.04
C ALA A 283 1.04 11.01 -21.69
N ARG A 284 0.28 11.75 -20.87
CA ARG A 284 -0.55 12.91 -21.26
C ARG A 284 -0.42 14.09 -20.27
N ASP A 285 -0.03 13.78 -19.06
CA ASP A 285 0.22 14.61 -17.88
C ASP A 285 1.69 15.05 -17.81
N PHE A 286 2.09 15.97 -18.69
CA PHE A 286 3.48 16.44 -18.76
C PHE A 286 3.79 17.43 -17.63
N ASP A 287 4.24 16.90 -16.48
CA ASP A 287 4.61 17.65 -15.28
C ASP A 287 5.82 18.58 -15.49
N ASP A 288 6.84 18.14 -16.26
CA ASP A 288 8.12 18.83 -16.36
C ASP A 288 8.59 19.10 -17.80
N ALA A 289 9.28 20.22 -17.96
CA ALA A 289 9.97 20.59 -19.18
C ALA A 289 11.40 21.05 -18.86
N VAL A 290 12.36 20.57 -19.66
CA VAL A 290 13.80 20.81 -19.44
C VAL A 290 14.42 21.66 -20.54
N TYR A 291 15.37 22.51 -20.15
CA TYR A 291 16.25 23.25 -21.04
C TYR A 291 17.59 23.49 -20.35
N CYS A 292 18.73 23.38 -21.05
CA CYS A 292 20.00 23.80 -20.48
C CYS A 292 20.96 24.43 -21.49
N GLU A 293 21.80 25.33 -21.00
CA GLU A 293 22.84 26.01 -21.78
C GLU A 293 24.24 25.79 -21.15
N LYS A 294 25.26 25.62 -22.00
CA LYS A 294 26.67 25.58 -21.57
C LYS A 294 27.16 27.00 -21.27
N LYS A 295 27.80 27.22 -20.13
CA LYS A 295 28.32 28.53 -19.74
C LYS A 295 29.66 28.83 -20.41
N ARG A 296 29.88 30.11 -20.74
CA ARG A 296 31.12 30.64 -21.35
C ARG A 296 32.42 30.23 -20.63
N PHE A 297 32.39 30.13 -19.30
CA PHE A 297 33.55 29.75 -18.47
C PHE A 297 33.50 28.29 -17.98
N GLY A 298 32.66 27.46 -18.60
CA GLY A 298 32.42 26.06 -18.22
C GLY A 298 31.32 25.88 -17.18
N GLY A 299 30.83 24.65 -17.07
CA GLY A 299 29.60 24.34 -16.35
C GLY A 299 28.35 24.62 -17.19
N TRP A 300 27.19 24.47 -16.56
CA TRP A 300 25.88 24.59 -17.19
C TRP A 300 24.98 25.54 -16.41
N ARG A 301 23.96 26.05 -17.08
CA ARG A 301 22.73 26.51 -16.45
C ARG A 301 21.61 25.57 -16.90
N LEU A 302 21.00 24.86 -15.96
CA LEU A 302 19.83 24.01 -16.17
C LEU A 302 18.59 24.80 -15.74
N ARG A 303 17.52 24.74 -16.53
CA ARG A 303 16.19 25.22 -16.15
C ARG A 303 15.25 24.04 -16.19
N VAL A 304 14.58 23.81 -15.07
CA VAL A 304 13.50 22.84 -14.94
C VAL A 304 12.23 23.64 -14.69
N ALA A 305 11.31 23.62 -15.65
CA ALA A 305 10.01 24.25 -15.56
C ALA A 305 8.99 23.17 -15.21
N ILE A 306 8.29 23.33 -14.08
CA ILE A 306 7.27 22.38 -13.60
C ILE A 306 5.89 23.00 -13.74
N ALA A 307 4.89 22.20 -14.12
CA ALA A 307 3.48 22.55 -14.17
C ALA A 307 3.03 23.34 -12.93
N ASP A 308 2.46 24.53 -13.13
CA ASP A 308 2.07 25.43 -12.03
C ASP A 308 0.72 25.07 -11.41
N VAL A 309 0.60 23.84 -10.92
CA VAL A 309 -0.64 23.28 -10.34
C VAL A 309 -1.13 24.11 -9.16
N SER A 310 -0.22 24.67 -8.34
CA SER A 310 -0.54 25.54 -7.20
C SER A 310 -1.26 26.85 -7.60
N TYR A 311 -1.24 27.21 -8.88
CA TYR A 311 -2.04 28.30 -9.42
C TYR A 311 -3.51 27.94 -9.59
N TYR A 312 -3.81 26.70 -10.01
CA TYR A 312 -5.17 26.25 -10.27
C TYR A 312 -5.82 25.64 -9.02
N VAL A 313 -5.07 24.85 -8.25
CA VAL A 313 -5.56 24.16 -7.04
C VAL A 313 -5.22 24.99 -5.81
N ARG A 314 -6.19 25.79 -5.33
CA ARG A 314 -6.03 26.70 -4.18
C ARG A 314 -6.28 25.97 -2.85
N PRO A 315 -5.55 26.30 -1.76
CA PRO A 315 -5.84 25.71 -0.46
C PRO A 315 -7.31 25.86 -0.09
N ASP A 316 -7.83 24.82 0.55
CA ASP A 316 -9.22 24.75 1.03
C ASP A 316 -10.30 24.76 -0.06
N SER A 317 -9.95 24.73 -1.36
CA SER A 317 -10.91 24.54 -2.45
C SER A 317 -11.35 23.08 -2.61
N ALA A 318 -12.39 22.80 -3.40
CA ALA A 318 -12.88 21.42 -3.57
C ALA A 318 -11.84 20.56 -4.28
N LEU A 319 -11.14 21.13 -5.27
CA LEU A 319 -9.97 20.50 -5.92
C LEU A 319 -8.85 20.17 -4.92
N ASP A 320 -8.61 21.01 -3.92
CA ASP A 320 -7.57 20.77 -2.92
C ASP A 320 -7.95 19.68 -1.94
N GLN A 321 -9.17 19.70 -1.41
CA GLN A 321 -9.65 18.66 -0.49
C GLN A 321 -9.65 17.28 -1.14
N GLU A 322 -10.03 17.19 -2.42
CA GLU A 322 -9.98 15.92 -3.16
C GLU A 322 -8.54 15.52 -3.55
N ALA A 323 -7.66 16.47 -3.85
CA ALA A 323 -6.24 16.19 -4.07
C ALA A 323 -5.54 15.70 -2.77
N ILE A 324 -5.94 16.20 -1.60
CA ILE A 324 -5.54 15.64 -0.29
C ILE A 324 -6.07 14.21 -0.16
N ASN A 325 -7.37 13.99 -0.35
CA ASN A 325 -8.04 12.69 -0.22
C ASN A 325 -7.36 11.58 -1.06
N ARG A 326 -7.04 11.89 -2.32
CA ARG A 326 -6.31 10.99 -3.23
C ARG A 326 -4.83 10.87 -2.84
N GLY A 327 -4.17 12.00 -2.56
CA GLY A 327 -2.76 12.12 -2.17
C GLY A 327 -1.75 11.95 -3.31
N ASN A 328 -2.04 11.05 -4.25
CA ASN A 328 -1.29 10.83 -5.49
C ASN A 328 -2.17 10.15 -6.56
N SER A 329 -1.74 10.21 -7.82
CA SER A 329 -2.36 9.39 -8.88
C SER A 329 -2.00 7.91 -8.68
N VAL A 330 -2.86 7.01 -9.14
CA VAL A 330 -2.65 5.55 -9.15
C VAL A 330 -2.60 5.06 -10.58
N TYR A 331 -1.49 4.42 -10.98
CA TYR A 331 -1.23 3.97 -12.34
C TYR A 331 -1.37 2.44 -12.42
N PHE A 332 -2.56 1.97 -12.80
CA PHE A 332 -2.79 0.57 -13.15
C PHE A 332 -2.36 0.32 -14.62
N PRO A 333 -2.20 -0.96 -15.04
CA PRO A 333 -2.04 -1.29 -16.45
C PRO A 333 -3.21 -0.73 -17.27
N GLU A 334 -2.90 0.05 -18.32
CA GLU A 334 -3.84 0.77 -19.22
C GLU A 334 -4.85 1.73 -18.57
N TYR A 335 -4.83 1.94 -17.25
CA TYR A 335 -5.81 2.77 -16.55
C TYR A 335 -5.18 3.60 -15.43
N VAL A 336 -5.55 4.86 -15.33
CA VAL A 336 -5.05 5.78 -14.30
C VAL A 336 -6.23 6.32 -13.51
N VAL A 337 -6.12 6.30 -12.18
CA VAL A 337 -6.96 7.10 -11.28
C VAL A 337 -6.15 8.36 -10.95
N PRO A 338 -6.40 9.50 -11.62
CA PRO A 338 -5.56 10.67 -11.45
C PRO A 338 -5.87 11.42 -10.14
N MET A 339 -4.85 12.03 -9.54
CA MET A 339 -5.01 12.92 -8.38
C MET A 339 -5.84 14.17 -8.72
N LEU A 340 -5.76 14.64 -9.96
CA LEU A 340 -6.43 15.84 -10.45
C LEU A 340 -7.23 15.56 -11.73
N PRO A 341 -8.40 16.21 -11.90
CA PRO A 341 -9.26 16.05 -13.06
C PRO A 341 -8.54 16.30 -14.40
N GLU A 342 -8.93 15.57 -15.43
CA GLU A 342 -8.24 15.51 -16.73
C GLU A 342 -8.11 16.88 -17.42
N LEU A 343 -9.06 17.79 -17.22
CA LEU A 343 -9.00 19.16 -17.75
C LEU A 343 -7.79 19.94 -17.17
N LEU A 344 -7.41 19.65 -15.93
CA LEU A 344 -6.21 20.18 -15.30
C LEU A 344 -4.99 19.33 -15.65
N SER A 345 -5.02 18.04 -15.33
CA SER A 345 -3.85 17.15 -15.40
C SER A 345 -3.35 16.95 -16.83
N ASN A 346 -4.22 16.75 -17.82
CA ASN A 346 -3.85 16.61 -19.23
C ASN A 346 -3.95 17.93 -20.02
N GLY A 347 -4.69 18.93 -19.49
CA GLY A 347 -5.00 20.19 -20.17
C GLY A 347 -4.15 21.37 -19.69
N LEU A 348 -4.66 22.10 -18.69
CA LEU A 348 -4.11 23.38 -18.24
C LEU A 348 -2.76 23.30 -17.50
N CYS A 349 -2.52 22.22 -16.75
CA CYS A 349 -1.28 22.01 -16.01
C CYS A 349 -0.23 21.31 -16.87
N SER A 350 -0.63 20.31 -17.69
CA SER A 350 0.27 19.63 -18.63
C SER A 350 0.98 20.62 -19.55
N LEU A 351 2.32 20.53 -19.60
CA LEU A 351 3.23 21.40 -20.35
C LEU A 351 3.23 21.09 -21.86
N ASN A 352 2.02 21.00 -22.43
CA ASN A 352 1.71 20.64 -23.80
C ASN A 352 2.53 21.43 -24.85
N PRO A 353 2.89 20.80 -25.99
CA PRO A 353 3.72 21.42 -27.01
C PRO A 353 3.00 22.56 -27.72
N LYS A 354 3.76 23.61 -28.04
CA LYS A 354 3.41 24.78 -28.85
C LYS A 354 2.28 25.66 -28.30
N VAL A 355 1.88 25.45 -27.05
CA VAL A 355 0.89 26.26 -26.33
C VAL A 355 1.51 26.95 -25.11
N ASP A 356 0.99 28.14 -24.77
CA ASP A 356 1.43 28.88 -23.58
C ASP A 356 1.00 28.13 -22.31
N ARG A 357 1.93 27.94 -21.37
CA ARG A 357 1.69 27.25 -20.09
C ARG A 357 2.35 27.96 -18.91
N LEU A 358 1.66 27.93 -17.77
CA LEU A 358 2.13 28.50 -16.51
C LEU A 358 3.06 27.49 -15.84
N ALA A 359 4.25 27.94 -15.41
CA ALA A 359 5.24 27.07 -14.78
C ALA A 359 5.82 27.67 -13.50
N MET A 360 6.14 26.81 -12.53
CA MET A 360 7.05 27.09 -11.43
C MET A 360 8.45 26.66 -11.86
N VAL A 361 9.40 27.60 -11.97
CA VAL A 361 10.70 27.35 -12.60
C VAL A 361 11.81 27.33 -11.56
N CYS A 362 12.66 26.31 -11.64
CA CYS A 362 13.92 26.20 -10.92
C CYS A 362 15.08 26.42 -11.92
N GLU A 363 15.72 27.59 -11.86
CA GLU A 363 16.99 27.84 -12.57
C GLU A 363 18.15 27.43 -11.67
N MET A 364 19.03 26.57 -12.18
CA MET A 364 20.15 25.98 -11.45
C MET A 364 21.47 26.25 -12.15
N ASN A 365 22.44 26.72 -11.37
CA ASN A 365 23.82 26.90 -11.79
C ASN A 365 24.64 25.66 -11.41
N ILE A 366 25.12 24.92 -12.41
CA ILE A 366 25.85 23.66 -12.21
C ILE A 366 27.30 23.83 -12.67
N THR A 367 28.24 23.39 -11.84
CA THR A 367 29.69 23.48 -12.10
C THR A 367 30.15 22.47 -13.16
N ARG A 368 31.38 22.63 -13.67
CA ARG A 368 32.02 21.66 -14.58
C ARG A 368 32.10 20.23 -14.00
N ALA A 369 32.07 20.11 -12.67
CA ALA A 369 32.11 18.84 -11.94
C ALA A 369 30.72 18.31 -11.53
N GLY A 370 29.64 18.76 -12.18
CA GLY A 370 28.27 18.27 -11.90
C GLY A 370 27.67 18.73 -10.57
N LYS A 371 28.36 19.58 -9.79
CA LYS A 371 27.87 20.06 -8.48
C LYS A 371 27.01 21.32 -8.64
N LEU A 372 25.84 21.34 -8.00
CA LEU A 372 24.95 22.50 -7.86
C LEU A 372 25.64 23.61 -7.05
N SER A 373 25.93 24.76 -7.69
CA SER A 373 26.58 25.92 -7.06
C SER A 373 25.64 27.03 -6.61
N ASP A 374 24.55 27.26 -7.34
CA ASP A 374 23.52 28.25 -6.99
C ASP A 374 22.18 27.90 -7.65
N PHE A 375 21.08 28.47 -7.15
CA PHE A 375 19.74 28.24 -7.68
C PHE A 375 18.80 29.41 -7.41
N THR A 376 17.76 29.55 -8.23
CA THR A 376 16.73 30.58 -8.14
C THR A 376 15.37 30.02 -8.54
N PHE A 377 14.33 30.36 -7.77
CA PHE A 377 12.93 30.03 -8.06
C PHE A 377 12.14 31.25 -8.52
N TYR A 378 11.27 31.07 -9.51
CA TYR A 378 10.36 32.12 -9.99
C TYR A 378 9.16 31.52 -10.75
N GLU A 379 8.09 32.32 -10.87
CA GLU A 379 6.92 31.97 -11.67
C GLU A 379 7.15 32.37 -13.13
N GLY A 380 7.04 31.41 -14.04
CA GLY A 380 7.33 31.55 -15.45
C GLY A 380 6.10 31.34 -16.34
N LEU A 381 6.25 31.76 -17.60
CA LEU A 381 5.38 31.46 -18.73
C LEU A 381 6.25 30.77 -19.80
N ILE A 382 5.94 29.53 -20.15
CA ILE A 382 6.70 28.75 -21.13
C ILE A 382 5.85 28.40 -22.35
N ASN A 383 6.50 27.97 -23.43
CA ASN A 383 5.89 27.41 -24.63
C ASN A 383 6.79 26.26 -25.10
N SER A 384 6.43 25.02 -24.75
CA SER A 384 7.25 23.83 -25.05
C SER A 384 7.39 23.64 -26.57
N LYS A 385 8.60 23.45 -27.09
CA LYS A 385 8.86 23.36 -28.54
C LYS A 385 8.59 21.99 -29.11
N ALA A 386 8.79 20.94 -28.30
CA ALA A 386 8.50 19.56 -28.67
C ALA A 386 8.05 18.74 -27.45
N ARG A 387 7.07 17.85 -27.70
CA ARG A 387 6.80 16.68 -26.87
C ARG A 387 7.57 15.53 -27.48
N LEU A 388 8.57 15.02 -26.76
CA LEU A 388 9.42 13.92 -27.18
C LEU A 388 9.10 12.67 -26.35
N THR A 389 9.64 11.51 -26.75
CA THR A 389 9.60 10.31 -25.92
C THR A 389 11.00 9.82 -25.56
N TYR A 390 11.11 9.06 -24.48
CA TYR A 390 12.37 8.43 -24.08
C TYR A 390 12.97 7.56 -25.20
N THR A 391 12.14 6.89 -26.00
CA THR A 391 12.56 6.11 -27.16
C THR A 391 13.21 7.00 -28.23
N LYS A 392 12.51 8.06 -28.65
CA LYS A 392 13.03 9.01 -29.65
C LYS A 392 14.32 9.71 -29.19
N VAL A 393 14.37 10.15 -27.94
CA VAL A 393 15.56 10.83 -27.38
C VAL A 393 16.73 9.87 -27.20
N GLY A 394 16.47 8.60 -26.83
CA GLY A 394 17.47 7.54 -26.82
C GLY A 394 18.12 7.37 -28.19
N ALA A 395 17.31 7.15 -29.24
CA ALA A 395 17.79 7.04 -30.62
C ALA A 395 18.60 8.27 -31.07
N MET A 396 18.12 9.49 -30.80
CA MET A 396 18.81 10.73 -31.20
C MET A 396 20.17 10.99 -30.50
N LEU A 397 20.42 10.39 -29.33
CA LEU A 397 21.58 10.70 -28.48
C LEU A 397 22.56 9.53 -28.29
N GLN A 398 22.05 8.29 -28.21
CA GLN A 398 22.86 7.08 -28.02
C GLN A 398 23.21 6.40 -29.35
N GLU A 399 22.29 6.45 -30.32
CA GLU A 399 22.42 5.77 -31.62
C GLU A 399 22.24 6.76 -32.79
N PRO A 400 22.95 7.91 -32.81
CA PRO A 400 22.70 8.98 -33.78
C PRO A 400 22.95 8.59 -35.25
N ASP A 401 23.72 7.52 -35.47
CA ASP A 401 24.08 6.97 -36.78
C ASP A 401 23.14 5.84 -37.25
N SER A 402 22.16 5.43 -36.45
CA SER A 402 21.11 4.49 -36.89
C SER A 402 20.10 5.18 -37.81
N ASP A 403 19.37 4.42 -38.64
CA ASP A 403 18.36 4.99 -39.54
C ASP A 403 17.29 5.79 -38.76
N GLU A 404 16.84 5.25 -37.62
CA GLU A 404 15.93 5.95 -36.71
C GLU A 404 16.56 7.19 -36.06
N GLY A 405 17.79 7.08 -35.56
CA GLY A 405 18.52 8.19 -34.96
C GLY A 405 18.70 9.35 -35.93
N ALA A 406 19.13 9.06 -37.17
CA ALA A 406 19.28 10.03 -38.24
C ALA A 406 17.93 10.64 -38.67
N GLN A 407 16.86 9.85 -38.74
CA GLN A 407 15.51 10.34 -39.04
C GLN A 407 15.01 11.30 -37.96
N TRP A 408 15.03 10.91 -36.68
CA TRP A 408 14.52 11.74 -35.60
C TRP A 408 15.36 13.01 -35.41
N ARG A 409 16.69 12.93 -35.57
CA ARG A 409 17.58 14.12 -35.53
C ARG A 409 17.27 15.11 -36.66
N LYS A 410 16.79 14.64 -37.81
CA LYS A 410 16.33 15.50 -38.92
C LYS A 410 14.95 16.11 -38.65
N GLU A 411 14.02 15.36 -38.07
CA GLU A 411 12.67 15.85 -37.71
C GLU A 411 12.72 16.91 -36.61
N TYR A 412 13.53 16.68 -35.57
CA TYR A 412 13.65 17.56 -34.39
C TYR A 412 14.89 18.45 -34.42
N ALA A 413 15.42 18.75 -35.61
CA ALA A 413 16.71 19.44 -35.80
C ALA A 413 16.85 20.77 -35.03
N GLU A 414 15.74 21.49 -34.78
CA GLU A 414 15.71 22.74 -34.01
C GLU A 414 16.08 22.55 -32.52
N VAL A 415 15.76 21.40 -31.91
CA VAL A 415 15.98 21.14 -30.47
C VAL A 415 17.11 20.14 -30.19
N VAL A 416 17.63 19.46 -31.21
CA VAL A 416 18.79 18.55 -31.09
C VAL A 416 20.01 19.18 -30.40
N PRO A 417 20.41 20.44 -30.68
CA PRO A 417 21.53 21.08 -29.98
C PRO A 417 21.35 21.20 -28.46
N ASP A 418 20.11 21.41 -28.01
CA ASP A 418 19.75 21.54 -26.60
C ASP A 418 19.65 20.17 -25.91
N LEU A 419 19.16 19.15 -26.63
CA LEU A 419 19.24 17.74 -26.20
C LEU A 419 20.70 17.29 -26.01
N GLU A 420 21.61 17.67 -26.90
CA GLU A 420 23.05 17.40 -26.76
C GLU A 420 23.69 18.18 -25.60
N ALA A 421 23.21 19.40 -25.30
CA ALA A 421 23.63 20.16 -24.13
C ALA A 421 23.20 19.45 -22.83
N LEU A 422 21.94 18.98 -22.77
CA LEU A 422 21.38 18.19 -21.68
C LEU A 422 22.11 16.86 -21.51
N TYR A 423 22.42 16.15 -22.60
CA TYR A 423 23.18 14.90 -22.56
C TYR A 423 24.61 15.09 -22.05
N GLY A 424 25.25 16.19 -22.44
CA GLY A 424 26.55 16.60 -21.89
C GLY A 424 26.51 16.95 -20.40
N LEU A 425 25.39 17.49 -19.90
CA LEU A 425 25.16 17.73 -18.49
C LEU A 425 24.91 16.42 -17.73
N TYR A 426 24.03 15.55 -18.23
CA TYR A 426 23.71 14.23 -17.67
C TYR A 426 24.99 13.42 -17.36
N LYS A 427 25.92 13.32 -18.32
CA LYS A 427 27.20 12.62 -18.13
C LYS A 427 28.04 13.17 -16.97
N LYS A 428 27.86 14.44 -16.57
CA LYS A 428 28.53 15.05 -15.41
C LYS A 428 27.73 14.97 -14.12
N LEU A 429 26.39 14.97 -14.18
CA LEU A 429 25.56 14.65 -13.03
C LEU A 429 25.76 13.20 -12.60
N ARG A 430 25.79 12.26 -13.55
CA ARG A 430 26.03 10.84 -13.30
C ARG A 430 27.39 10.58 -12.65
N GLN A 431 28.46 11.15 -13.20
CA GLN A 431 29.79 11.09 -12.57
C GLN A 431 29.77 11.65 -11.13
N ALA A 432 29.08 12.78 -10.90
CA ALA A 432 28.97 13.38 -9.57
C ALA A 432 28.06 12.59 -8.60
N ARG A 433 27.19 11.70 -9.11
CA ARG A 433 26.38 10.75 -8.33
C ARG A 433 27.20 9.57 -7.86
N GLU A 434 28.04 9.02 -8.74
CA GLU A 434 29.00 7.96 -8.44
C GLU A 434 30.03 8.45 -7.41
N GLU A 435 30.68 9.61 -7.63
CA GLU A 435 31.61 10.23 -6.67
C GLU A 435 30.99 10.51 -5.28
N ARG A 436 29.67 10.70 -5.22
CA ARG A 436 28.93 10.94 -3.96
C ARG A 436 28.68 9.67 -3.16
N GLY A 437 28.72 8.50 -3.79
CA GLY A 437 28.36 7.22 -3.17
C GLY A 437 26.87 6.92 -3.15
N ALA A 438 26.09 7.51 -4.06
CA ALA A 438 24.69 7.14 -4.22
C ALA A 438 24.57 5.72 -4.76
N MET A 439 23.59 4.96 -4.27
CA MET A 439 23.37 3.61 -4.75
C MET A 439 22.51 3.62 -6.01
N ASP A 440 22.78 2.69 -6.90
CA ASP A 440 21.98 2.44 -8.11
C ASP A 440 21.90 0.92 -8.27
N PHE A 441 20.79 0.36 -7.81
CA PHE A 441 20.48 -1.05 -7.99
C PHE A 441 19.59 -1.16 -9.23
N GLU A 442 20.05 -1.88 -10.24
CA GLU A 442 19.21 -2.16 -11.41
C GLU A 442 18.21 -3.26 -11.04
N THR A 443 16.92 -2.90 -11.01
CA THR A 443 15.79 -3.82 -10.93
C THR A 443 15.10 -3.88 -12.29
N THR A 444 14.84 -5.08 -12.80
CA THR A 444 14.10 -5.27 -14.05
C THR A 444 12.60 -5.17 -13.77
N GLU A 445 11.98 -4.08 -14.20
CA GLU A 445 10.52 -3.94 -14.19
C GLU A 445 9.92 -4.55 -15.47
N THR A 446 8.69 -5.09 -15.39
CA THR A 446 7.97 -5.65 -16.54
C THR A 446 6.79 -4.79 -16.94
N ARG A 447 6.68 -4.44 -18.23
CA ARG A 447 5.46 -3.91 -18.85
C ARG A 447 4.59 -5.07 -19.33
N ILE A 448 3.29 -4.98 -19.06
CA ILE A 448 2.28 -5.87 -19.61
C ILE A 448 1.87 -5.33 -20.98
N VAL A 449 1.87 -6.18 -22.00
CA VAL A 449 1.36 -5.87 -23.35
C VAL A 449 0.02 -6.60 -23.50
N PHE A 450 -1.02 -5.87 -23.88
CA PHE A 450 -2.36 -6.40 -24.09
C PHE A 450 -2.69 -6.51 -25.59
N SER A 451 -3.40 -7.57 -25.95
CA SER A 451 -4.00 -7.75 -27.27
C SER A 451 -5.28 -6.91 -27.45
N GLU A 452 -5.81 -6.86 -28.67
CA GLU A 452 -7.08 -6.17 -28.97
C GLU A 452 -8.27 -6.64 -28.11
N ASP A 453 -8.24 -7.90 -27.65
CA ASP A 453 -9.24 -8.51 -26.76
C ASP A 453 -9.02 -8.15 -25.26
N ARG A 454 -8.10 -7.23 -24.94
CA ARG A 454 -7.65 -6.87 -23.57
C ARG A 454 -7.11 -8.04 -22.74
N LYS A 455 -6.53 -9.03 -23.40
CA LYS A 455 -5.80 -10.13 -22.73
C LYS A 455 -4.31 -9.90 -22.82
N ILE A 456 -3.57 -10.43 -21.85
CA ILE A 456 -2.11 -10.32 -21.85
C ILE A 456 -1.55 -11.15 -23.00
N GLU A 457 -0.86 -10.47 -23.92
CA GLU A 457 -0.13 -11.07 -25.03
C GLU A 457 1.30 -11.40 -24.59
N GLU A 458 2.00 -10.44 -23.98
CA GLU A 458 3.40 -10.59 -23.57
C GLU A 458 3.72 -9.82 -22.27
N LEU A 459 4.71 -10.31 -21.53
CA LEU A 459 5.34 -9.62 -20.40
C LEU A 459 6.76 -9.21 -20.82
N VAL A 460 7.00 -7.91 -21.01
CA VAL A 460 8.23 -7.40 -21.62
C VAL A 460 9.07 -6.60 -20.60
N PRO A 461 10.38 -6.85 -20.46
CA PRO A 461 11.22 -6.08 -19.55
C PRO A 461 11.41 -4.62 -20.03
N VAL A 462 11.21 -3.66 -19.13
CA VAL A 462 11.34 -2.22 -19.39
C VAL A 462 12.82 -1.84 -19.49
N ARG A 463 13.25 -1.35 -20.65
CA ARG A 463 14.65 -0.95 -20.90
C ARG A 463 14.90 0.53 -20.58
N ARG A 464 15.51 0.81 -19.43
CA ARG A 464 15.90 2.16 -18.97
C ARG A 464 17.14 2.69 -19.71
N ASN A 465 16.91 3.38 -20.83
CA ASN A 465 17.94 4.02 -21.66
C ASN A 465 18.47 5.36 -21.08
N ASP A 466 19.44 6.03 -21.73
CA ASP A 466 20.02 7.28 -21.20
C ASP A 466 19.02 8.46 -21.15
N ALA A 467 17.96 8.47 -21.97
CA ALA A 467 16.97 9.56 -21.94
C ALA A 467 16.19 9.57 -20.61
N HIS A 468 15.84 8.39 -20.10
CA HIS A 468 15.25 8.22 -18.77
C HIS A 468 16.20 8.74 -17.69
N LYS A 469 17.47 8.31 -17.75
CA LYS A 469 18.52 8.67 -16.78
C LYS A 469 18.86 10.18 -16.83
N LEU A 470 18.75 10.82 -17.99
CA LEU A 470 18.94 12.26 -18.20
C LEU A 470 17.84 13.08 -17.51
N ILE A 471 16.57 12.73 -17.70
CA ILE A 471 15.45 13.40 -17.02
C ILE A 471 15.53 13.19 -15.51
N GLU A 472 15.79 11.96 -15.06
CA GLU A 472 15.99 11.64 -13.65
C GLU A 472 17.04 12.53 -12.98
N GLU A 473 18.25 12.64 -13.54
CA GLU A 473 19.31 13.49 -12.97
C GLU A 473 18.95 14.99 -12.98
N CYS A 474 18.17 15.46 -13.98
CA CYS A 474 17.65 16.83 -13.99
C CYS A 474 16.62 17.07 -12.87
N MET A 475 15.69 16.13 -12.67
CA MET A 475 14.68 16.21 -11.61
C MET A 475 15.29 16.04 -10.21
N LEU A 476 16.24 15.11 -10.04
CA LEU A 476 17.03 14.98 -8.82
C LEU A 476 17.72 16.29 -8.45
N MET A 477 18.27 17.02 -9.43
CA MET A 477 18.90 18.31 -9.17
C MET A 477 17.91 19.40 -8.77
N ALA A 478 16.75 19.48 -9.44
CA ALA A 478 15.68 20.41 -9.05
C ALA A 478 15.18 20.12 -7.62
N ASN A 479 14.92 18.85 -7.31
CA ASN A 479 14.50 18.38 -6.00
C ASN A 479 15.51 18.71 -4.88
N VAL A 480 16.82 18.53 -5.12
CA VAL A 480 17.88 18.93 -4.16
C VAL A 480 18.00 20.45 -4.02
N ALA A 481 17.83 21.21 -5.10
CA ALA A 481 17.77 22.68 -5.03
C ALA A 481 16.58 23.15 -4.18
N THR A 482 15.42 22.51 -4.34
CA THR A 482 14.22 22.79 -3.55
C THR A 482 14.38 22.41 -2.08
N ALA A 483 14.95 21.25 -1.76
CA ALA A 483 15.21 20.87 -0.36
C ALA A 483 16.13 21.89 0.34
N ARG A 484 17.20 22.33 -0.35
CA ARG A 484 18.10 23.41 0.11
C ARG A 484 17.43 24.78 0.20
N PHE A 485 16.33 25.01 -0.52
CA PHE A 485 15.54 26.24 -0.44
C PHE A 485 14.63 26.24 0.78
N LEU A 486 13.92 25.13 1.02
CA LEU A 486 13.01 24.95 2.15
C LEU A 486 13.75 25.02 3.49
N ASP A 487 14.92 24.37 3.60
CA ASP A 487 15.78 24.43 4.78
C ASP A 487 16.19 25.89 5.11
N LYS A 488 16.62 26.65 4.10
CA LYS A 488 16.93 28.09 4.24
C LYS A 488 15.71 28.94 4.58
N LEU A 489 14.51 28.54 4.16
CA LEU A 489 13.26 29.24 4.44
C LEU A 489 12.82 29.08 5.91
N LYS A 490 13.29 28.03 6.60
CA LYS A 490 12.99 27.72 8.02
C LYS A 490 11.49 27.73 8.33
N LYS A 491 10.69 27.22 7.40
CA LYS A 491 9.25 26.96 7.58
C LYS A 491 9.02 25.44 7.59
N PRO A 492 7.96 24.94 8.26
CA PRO A 492 7.50 23.56 8.08
C PRO A 492 7.27 23.25 6.59
N ALA A 493 7.82 22.14 6.14
CA ALA A 493 7.80 21.71 4.74
C ALA A 493 8.06 20.20 4.67
N LEU A 494 7.47 19.49 3.71
CA LEU A 494 7.73 18.06 3.53
C LEU A 494 9.10 17.83 2.85
N TYR A 495 9.88 16.93 3.43
CA TYR A 495 11.05 16.29 2.84
C TYR A 495 10.69 14.85 2.45
N ARG A 496 11.38 14.33 1.44
CA ARG A 496 11.34 12.92 1.09
C ARG A 496 12.56 12.26 1.71
N ILE A 497 12.35 11.64 2.87
CA ILE A 497 13.41 11.02 3.65
C ILE A 497 13.52 9.53 3.35
N HIS A 498 14.74 9.00 3.47
CA HIS A 498 15.01 7.56 3.42
C HIS A 498 16.14 7.29 4.42
N GLU A 499 15.79 6.69 5.55
CA GLU A 499 16.76 6.33 6.58
C GLU A 499 17.56 5.06 6.22
N GLY A 500 18.74 4.93 6.83
CA GLY A 500 19.55 3.71 6.70
C GLY A 500 18.87 2.45 7.28
N PRO A 501 19.49 1.27 7.09
CA PRO A 501 18.96 0.01 7.63
C PRO A 501 18.79 0.07 9.16
N LYS A 502 17.70 -0.50 9.67
CA LYS A 502 17.55 -0.75 11.11
C LYS A 502 18.54 -1.81 11.58
N GLU A 503 19.01 -1.69 12.82
CA GLU A 503 20.01 -2.56 13.46
C GLU A 503 19.78 -4.05 13.18
N GLN A 504 18.60 -4.57 13.48
CA GLN A 504 18.28 -5.99 13.23
C GLN A 504 18.37 -6.40 11.74
N LYS A 505 17.99 -5.53 10.81
CA LYS A 505 18.13 -5.79 9.36
C LYS A 505 19.60 -5.77 8.93
N LEU A 506 20.40 -4.88 9.51
CA LEU A 506 21.83 -4.76 9.26
C LEU A 506 22.63 -5.94 9.82
N GLU A 507 22.28 -6.43 11.01
CA GLU A 507 22.83 -7.67 11.58
C GLU A 507 22.58 -8.87 10.67
N ASN A 508 21.33 -9.04 10.20
CA ASN A 508 20.96 -10.11 9.28
C ASN A 508 21.75 -10.02 7.96
N LEU A 509 21.92 -8.81 7.40
CA LEU A 509 22.75 -8.59 6.21
C LEU A 509 24.22 -8.93 6.47
N ARG A 510 24.81 -8.51 7.59
CA ARG A 510 26.20 -8.82 7.97
C ARG A 510 26.41 -10.32 8.19
N ALA A 511 25.46 -11.01 8.82
CA ALA A 511 25.51 -12.46 9.01
C ALA A 511 25.48 -13.21 7.66
N TYR A 512 24.62 -12.79 6.73
CA TYR A 512 24.57 -13.33 5.38
C TYR A 512 25.87 -13.10 4.60
N LEU A 513 26.40 -11.87 4.61
CA LEU A 513 27.65 -11.51 3.92
C LEU A 513 28.86 -12.28 4.46
N SER A 514 28.93 -12.47 5.78
CA SER A 514 30.04 -13.16 6.45
C SER A 514 30.18 -14.62 5.99
N GLU A 515 29.08 -15.32 5.69
CA GLU A 515 29.14 -16.68 5.11
C GLU A 515 29.76 -16.70 3.70
N LEU A 516 29.61 -15.61 2.93
CA LEU A 516 30.16 -15.46 1.58
C LEU A 516 31.62 -14.99 1.57
N GLY A 517 32.23 -14.82 2.76
CA GLY A 517 33.54 -14.19 2.92
C GLY A 517 33.54 -12.68 2.66
N LEU A 518 32.35 -12.05 2.66
CA LEU A 518 32.16 -10.63 2.42
C LEU A 518 31.93 -9.87 3.73
N ASN A 519 32.24 -8.58 3.73
CA ASN A 519 31.97 -7.70 4.87
C ASN A 519 31.42 -6.36 4.38
N LEU A 520 30.46 -5.80 5.10
CA LEU A 520 29.96 -4.45 4.89
C LEU A 520 30.73 -3.49 5.82
N PRO A 521 31.59 -2.60 5.30
CA PRO A 521 32.32 -1.62 6.11
C PRO A 521 31.38 -0.60 6.77
N GLY A 522 31.92 0.34 7.56
CA GLY A 522 31.14 1.29 8.34
C GLY A 522 30.41 0.61 9.50
N GLY A 523 31.17 0.18 10.53
CA GLY A 523 30.63 -0.53 11.71
C GLY A 523 29.47 0.23 12.38
N GLU A 524 28.51 -0.51 12.93
CA GLU A 524 27.20 -0.03 13.46
C GLU A 524 26.34 0.80 12.49
N LYS A 525 26.81 1.95 12.00
CA LYS A 525 26.07 2.86 11.10
C LYS A 525 26.82 3.02 9.76
N PRO A 526 26.65 2.08 8.81
CA PRO A 526 27.29 2.16 7.49
C PRO A 526 26.74 3.32 6.67
N GLU A 527 27.60 3.99 5.91
CA GLU A 527 27.18 5.04 4.97
C GLU A 527 26.81 4.46 3.59
N PRO A 528 26.11 5.20 2.71
CA PRO A 528 25.83 4.77 1.33
C PRO A 528 27.11 4.38 0.54
N LYS A 529 28.24 5.03 0.85
CA LYS A 529 29.56 4.70 0.28
C LYS A 529 30.07 3.31 0.68
N ASP A 530 29.71 2.80 1.86
CA ASP A 530 30.09 1.46 2.30
C ASP A 530 29.29 0.38 1.56
N TYR A 531 28.03 0.66 1.26
CA TYR A 531 27.21 -0.15 0.36
C TYR A 531 27.73 -0.10 -1.10
N LEU A 532 28.16 1.07 -1.60
CA LEU A 532 28.74 1.18 -2.94
C LEU A 532 30.02 0.34 -3.06
N ARG A 533 30.95 0.46 -2.10
CA ARG A 533 32.18 -0.37 -2.04
C ARG A 533 31.88 -1.87 -2.04
N LEU A 534 30.84 -2.28 -1.32
CA LEU A 534 30.38 -3.67 -1.35
C LEU A 534 29.87 -4.04 -2.75
N SER A 535 29.07 -3.18 -3.40
CA SER A 535 28.59 -3.40 -4.77
C SER A 535 29.74 -3.54 -5.78
N GLU A 536 30.74 -2.66 -5.71
CA GLU A 536 31.96 -2.73 -6.54
C GLU A 536 32.74 -4.04 -6.32
N THR A 537 32.78 -4.53 -5.08
CA THR A 537 33.48 -5.78 -4.71
C THR A 537 32.76 -7.03 -5.22
N ILE A 538 31.44 -6.98 -5.42
CA ILE A 538 30.62 -8.11 -5.90
C ILE A 538 30.34 -8.07 -7.40
N GLU A 539 30.80 -7.04 -8.12
CA GLU A 539 30.48 -6.77 -9.53
C GLU A 539 30.67 -7.98 -10.46
N SER A 540 31.76 -8.73 -10.26
CA SER A 540 32.13 -9.91 -11.07
C SER A 540 31.69 -11.25 -10.46
N ARG A 541 30.84 -11.25 -9.43
CA ARG A 541 30.40 -12.49 -8.76
C ARG A 541 29.13 -13.06 -9.38
N PRO A 542 29.00 -14.40 -9.49
CA PRO A 542 27.77 -15.03 -10.01
C PRO A 542 26.56 -14.84 -9.08
N ASP A 543 26.78 -14.59 -7.78
CA ASP A 543 25.73 -14.34 -6.77
C ASP A 543 25.43 -12.84 -6.55
N ARG A 544 25.95 -11.94 -7.40
CA ARG A 544 25.78 -10.48 -7.29
C ARG A 544 24.32 -10.05 -7.08
N HIS A 545 23.42 -10.47 -7.95
CA HIS A 545 22.01 -10.08 -7.92
C HIS A 545 21.33 -10.48 -6.58
N ILE A 546 21.73 -11.61 -6.02
CA ILE A 546 21.26 -12.14 -4.73
C ILE A 546 21.72 -11.23 -3.59
N ILE A 547 23.00 -10.83 -3.60
CA ILE A 547 23.59 -9.95 -2.59
C ILE A 547 22.97 -8.55 -2.70
N GLN A 548 22.78 -8.01 -3.91
CA GLN A 548 22.09 -6.75 -4.16
C GLN A 548 20.64 -6.78 -3.64
N THR A 549 19.91 -7.88 -3.86
CA THR A 549 18.56 -8.10 -3.33
C THR A 549 18.54 -8.11 -1.79
N MET A 550 19.52 -8.73 -1.14
CA MET A 550 19.67 -8.71 0.32
C MET A 550 20.04 -7.31 0.84
N MET A 551 20.89 -6.57 0.12
CA MET A 551 21.21 -5.17 0.43
C MET A 551 19.94 -4.29 0.36
N LEU A 552 19.15 -4.38 -0.72
CA LEU A 552 17.88 -3.68 -0.87
C LEU A 552 16.88 -4.03 0.26
N ARG A 553 16.68 -5.32 0.54
CA ARG A 553 15.78 -5.79 1.61
C ARG A 553 16.19 -5.29 3.01
N SER A 554 17.48 -4.96 3.22
CA SER A 554 17.97 -4.38 4.48
C SER A 554 17.52 -2.93 4.72
N MET A 555 17.18 -2.18 3.67
CA MET A 555 16.87 -0.74 3.74
C MET A 555 15.49 -0.46 4.33
N GLN A 556 15.19 0.81 4.62
CA GLN A 556 13.85 1.26 4.95
C GLN A 556 13.09 1.65 3.66
N GLN A 557 11.77 1.78 3.75
CA GLN A 557 11.02 2.50 2.72
C GLN A 557 11.23 4.01 2.90
N ALA A 558 11.26 4.75 1.80
CA ALA A 558 11.26 6.21 1.85
C ALA A 558 9.87 6.73 2.22
N VAL A 559 9.79 7.86 2.93
CA VAL A 559 8.53 8.46 3.41
C VAL A 559 8.58 9.99 3.33
N TYR A 560 7.41 10.63 3.41
CA TYR A 560 7.30 12.08 3.57
C TYR A 560 7.32 12.44 5.06
N SER A 561 8.18 13.40 5.44
CA SER A 561 8.31 13.87 6.83
C SER A 561 8.65 15.37 6.84
N PRO A 562 8.16 16.16 7.82
CA PRO A 562 8.66 17.51 8.03
C PRO A 562 10.10 17.56 8.58
N ASP A 563 10.54 16.50 9.25
CA ASP A 563 11.89 16.38 9.78
C ASP A 563 12.82 15.84 8.69
N ASN A 564 13.90 16.56 8.39
CA ASN A 564 14.86 16.14 7.37
C ASN A 564 15.91 15.19 7.96
N HIS A 565 15.77 13.89 7.66
CA HIS A 565 16.74 12.83 7.97
C HIS A 565 17.65 12.47 6.79
N GLY A 566 17.63 13.26 5.69
CA GLY A 566 18.32 12.95 4.45
C GLY A 566 17.73 11.76 3.69
N HIS A 567 18.42 11.35 2.63
CA HIS A 567 17.96 10.27 1.75
C HIS A 567 19.11 9.29 1.43
N PHE A 568 19.23 8.24 2.24
CA PHE A 568 20.28 7.23 2.22
C PHE A 568 20.52 6.66 0.81
N GLY A 569 19.46 6.20 0.13
CA GLY A 569 19.56 5.63 -1.22
C GLY A 569 20.20 6.54 -2.28
N LEU A 570 20.04 7.87 -2.15
CA LEU A 570 20.52 8.86 -3.12
C LEU A 570 21.79 9.58 -2.64
N ALA A 571 22.27 9.25 -1.43
CA ALA A 571 23.35 9.93 -0.73
C ALA A 571 23.18 11.47 -0.70
N TYR A 572 22.00 11.96 -0.30
CA TYR A 572 21.74 13.40 -0.14
C TYR A 572 21.38 13.75 1.31
N ASP A 573 21.96 14.83 1.83
CA ASP A 573 21.68 15.36 3.18
C ASP A 573 20.27 15.95 3.32
N ALA A 574 19.68 16.37 2.20
CA ALA A 574 18.31 16.90 2.13
C ALA A 574 17.74 16.61 0.73
N TYR A 575 16.51 16.09 0.69
CA TYR A 575 15.80 15.76 -0.54
C TYR A 575 14.29 15.97 -0.34
N THR A 576 13.58 16.42 -1.38
CA THR A 576 12.13 16.60 -1.38
C THR A 576 11.60 16.41 -2.80
N HIS A 577 10.31 16.13 -2.94
CA HIS A 577 9.67 16.07 -4.26
C HIS A 577 9.06 17.44 -4.61
N PHE A 578 9.44 17.96 -5.78
CA PHE A 578 8.98 19.23 -6.35
C PHE A 578 8.50 19.09 -7.81
N THR A 579 8.94 18.04 -8.50
CA THR A 579 8.89 17.93 -9.97
C THR A 579 7.66 17.20 -10.52
N SER A 580 6.67 16.82 -9.70
CA SER A 580 5.46 16.15 -10.19
C SER A 580 4.15 16.51 -9.46
N PRO A 581 3.79 17.81 -9.37
CA PRO A 581 2.60 18.28 -8.65
C PRO A 581 1.27 17.92 -9.31
N ILE A 582 1.23 17.46 -10.57
CA ILE A 582 -0.02 16.98 -11.19
C ILE A 582 -0.49 15.68 -10.53
N ARG A 583 0.46 14.85 -10.07
CA ARG A 583 0.23 13.47 -9.62
C ARG A 583 0.72 13.16 -8.20
N ARG A 584 1.28 14.14 -7.48
CA ARG A 584 1.71 14.02 -6.07
C ARG A 584 1.35 15.27 -5.27
N TYR A 585 0.58 15.09 -4.19
CA TYR A 585 0.18 16.20 -3.32
C TYR A 585 1.36 16.85 -2.53
N PRO A 586 2.40 16.12 -2.09
CA PRO A 586 3.57 16.72 -1.47
C PRO A 586 4.27 17.78 -2.33
N ASP A 587 4.42 17.53 -3.64
CA ASP A 587 4.97 18.48 -4.60
C ASP A 587 4.10 19.75 -4.69
N LEU A 588 2.77 19.59 -4.70
CA LEU A 588 1.81 20.70 -4.72
C LEU A 588 1.95 21.59 -3.47
N VAL A 589 2.12 20.99 -2.29
CA VAL A 589 2.43 21.70 -1.04
C VAL A 589 3.77 22.43 -1.11
N VAL A 590 4.81 21.80 -1.66
CA VAL A 590 6.13 22.42 -1.88
C VAL A 590 6.04 23.62 -2.84
N HIS A 591 5.26 23.51 -3.92
CA HIS A 591 4.98 24.63 -4.84
C HIS A 591 4.30 25.80 -4.12
N ARG A 592 3.33 25.54 -3.23
CA ARG A 592 2.69 26.58 -2.41
C ARG A 592 3.68 27.30 -1.49
N LEU A 593 4.64 26.58 -0.91
CA LEU A 593 5.70 27.19 -0.08
C LEU A 593 6.66 28.07 -0.90
N ILE A 594 7.04 27.63 -2.11
CA ILE A 594 7.87 28.42 -3.04
C ILE A 594 7.10 29.67 -3.50
N ARG A 595 5.85 29.52 -3.93
CA ARG A 595 4.94 30.61 -4.30
C ARG A 595 4.78 31.63 -3.15
N ALA A 596 4.58 31.16 -1.92
CA ALA A 596 4.49 32.03 -0.75
C ALA A 596 5.79 32.81 -0.47
N ALA A 597 6.95 32.21 -0.74
CA ALA A 597 8.23 32.91 -0.69
C ALA A 597 8.36 33.96 -1.81
N ILE A 598 7.96 33.61 -3.04
CA ILE A 598 7.92 34.52 -4.21
C ILE A 598 7.03 35.72 -3.94
N HIS A 599 5.83 35.54 -3.38
CA HIS A 599 4.87 36.61 -3.09
C HIS A 599 5.06 37.30 -1.72
N SER A 600 6.08 36.94 -0.93
CA SER A 600 6.35 37.58 0.36
C SER A 600 6.95 38.99 0.26
N ASP A 601 6.73 39.84 1.25
CA ASP A 601 7.33 41.20 1.27
C ASP A 601 8.84 41.19 1.51
N LYS A 602 9.39 40.07 1.99
CA LYS A 602 10.83 39.90 2.24
C LYS A 602 11.57 39.65 0.93
N LYS A 603 12.70 40.33 0.74
CA LYS A 603 13.63 40.04 -0.37
C LYS A 603 14.47 38.82 -0.02
N LEU A 604 14.14 37.67 -0.62
CA LEU A 604 14.85 36.40 -0.45
C LEU A 604 15.90 36.23 -1.56
N LYS A 605 17.07 35.65 -1.23
CA LYS A 605 18.21 35.53 -2.17
C LYS A 605 17.91 34.65 -3.39
N HIS A 606 17.21 33.54 -3.17
CA HIS A 606 16.98 32.49 -4.16
C HIS A 606 15.60 32.59 -4.84
N VAL A 607 15.06 33.82 -4.91
CA VAL A 607 13.75 34.15 -5.47
C VAL A 607 13.95 35.27 -6.48
N GLU A 608 13.42 35.09 -7.69
CA GLU A 608 13.37 36.14 -8.71
C GLU A 608 11.93 36.59 -8.96
N ARG A 609 11.79 37.86 -9.36
CA ARG A 609 10.52 38.52 -9.63
C ARG A 609 10.66 39.34 -10.91
N PRO A 610 9.73 39.24 -11.88
CA PRO A 610 9.77 40.06 -13.08
C PRO A 610 9.64 41.56 -12.75
N LYS A 611 10.06 42.41 -13.69
CA LYS A 611 9.96 43.87 -13.53
C LYS A 611 8.49 44.29 -13.40
N GLY A 612 8.18 45.04 -12.35
CA GLY A 612 6.80 45.47 -12.06
C GLY A 612 5.95 44.43 -11.34
N PHE A 613 6.55 43.35 -10.83
CA PHE A 613 5.85 42.31 -10.05
C PHE A 613 5.02 42.90 -8.90
N LYS A 614 3.79 42.41 -8.77
CA LYS A 614 2.87 42.70 -7.68
C LYS A 614 2.70 41.45 -6.82
N ALA A 615 2.99 41.57 -5.53
CA ALA A 615 2.67 40.54 -4.56
C ALA A 615 1.16 40.29 -4.52
N ASN A 616 0.76 39.05 -4.22
CA ASN A 616 -0.64 38.66 -4.08
C ASN A 616 -0.80 38.11 -2.66
N PRO A 617 -1.53 38.80 -1.76
CA PRO A 617 -1.74 38.34 -0.39
C PRO A 617 -2.35 36.94 -0.30
N ALA A 618 -3.21 36.56 -1.26
CA ALA A 618 -3.83 35.23 -1.29
C ALA A 618 -2.82 34.08 -1.46
N PHE A 619 -1.58 34.39 -1.86
CA PHE A 619 -0.51 33.42 -2.06
C PHE A 619 0.49 33.40 -0.89
N GLN A 620 0.40 34.31 0.08
CA GLN A 620 1.31 34.40 1.24
C GLN A 620 0.97 33.35 2.33
N LEU A 621 0.88 32.09 1.92
CA LEU A 621 0.44 30.98 2.75
C LEU A 621 1.58 30.40 3.61
N GLY A 622 1.19 29.61 4.61
CA GLY A 622 2.10 28.88 5.46
C GLY A 622 1.37 27.72 6.13
N TYR A 623 2.12 26.67 6.46
CA TYR A 623 1.62 25.49 7.15
C TYR A 623 2.21 25.42 8.55
N SER A 624 1.42 24.93 9.51
CA SER A 624 1.91 24.59 10.85
C SER A 624 2.74 23.29 10.81
N MET A 625 3.50 23.03 11.87
CA MET A 625 4.21 21.75 12.00
C MET A 625 3.23 20.57 12.12
N GLU A 626 2.12 20.77 12.83
CA GLU A 626 1.04 19.78 12.99
C GLU A 626 0.40 19.41 11.64
N GLN A 627 0.10 20.40 10.79
CA GLN A 627 -0.39 20.15 9.43
C GLN A 627 0.63 19.36 8.60
N MET A 628 1.92 19.69 8.70
CA MET A 628 2.97 18.99 7.95
C MET A 628 3.22 17.56 8.47
N LEU A 629 3.09 17.30 9.77
CA LEU A 629 3.13 15.95 10.33
C LEU A 629 1.97 15.10 9.80
N SER A 630 0.75 15.63 9.86
CA SER A 630 -0.46 14.94 9.36
C SER A 630 -0.39 14.68 7.85
N LEU A 631 0.02 15.68 7.05
CA LEU A 631 0.20 15.52 5.60
C LEU A 631 1.35 14.54 5.27
N GLY A 632 2.43 14.52 6.04
CA GLY A 632 3.54 13.58 5.84
C GLY A 632 3.10 12.13 6.07
N GLU A 633 2.36 11.86 7.14
CA GLU A 633 1.77 10.54 7.41
C GLU A 633 0.77 10.15 6.31
N HIS A 634 -0.17 11.05 5.99
CA HIS A 634 -1.23 10.79 5.01
C HIS A 634 -0.68 10.52 3.61
N CYS A 635 0.17 11.39 3.06
CA CYS A 635 0.75 11.18 1.72
C CYS A 635 1.68 9.96 1.64
N SER A 636 2.33 9.58 2.75
CA SER A 636 3.08 8.32 2.82
C SER A 636 2.16 7.09 2.88
N MET A 637 0.94 7.24 3.41
CA MET A 637 -0.09 6.20 3.43
C MET A 637 -0.73 6.03 2.04
N THR A 638 -1.10 7.12 1.37
CA THR A 638 -1.71 7.05 0.02
C THR A 638 -0.75 6.48 -1.03
N GLU A 639 0.55 6.76 -0.90
CA GLU A 639 1.60 6.17 -1.73
C GLU A 639 1.63 4.64 -1.58
N ARG A 640 1.70 4.12 -0.34
CA ARG A 640 1.66 2.67 -0.09
C ARG A 640 0.34 2.03 -0.54
N ARG A 641 -0.80 2.71 -0.35
CA ARG A 641 -2.11 2.27 -0.85
C ARG A 641 -2.10 2.08 -2.38
N ALA A 642 -1.47 3.00 -3.11
CA ALA A 642 -1.34 2.92 -4.56
C ALA A 642 -0.38 1.79 -5.00
N ASP A 643 0.77 1.64 -4.33
CA ASP A 643 1.74 0.58 -4.62
C ASP A 643 1.14 -0.82 -4.35
N ASP A 644 0.45 -1.00 -3.22
CA ASP A 644 -0.18 -2.28 -2.86
C ASP A 644 -1.32 -2.63 -3.83
N ALA A 645 -2.17 -1.66 -4.23
CA ALA A 645 -3.25 -1.88 -5.18
C ALA A 645 -2.77 -2.18 -6.61
N THR A 646 -1.73 -1.49 -7.09
CA THR A 646 -1.17 -1.73 -8.43
C THR A 646 -0.43 -3.06 -8.49
N ARG A 647 0.31 -3.43 -7.43
CA ARG A 647 0.90 -4.78 -7.26
C ARG A 647 -0.16 -5.87 -7.27
N ASP A 648 -1.28 -5.66 -6.59
CA ASP A 648 -2.39 -6.61 -6.54
C ASP A 648 -2.99 -6.89 -7.93
N VAL A 649 -3.20 -5.84 -8.74
CA VAL A 649 -3.64 -5.98 -10.14
C VAL A 649 -2.59 -6.71 -10.99
N VAL A 650 -1.32 -6.34 -10.89
CA VAL A 650 -0.23 -7.01 -11.63
C VAL A 650 -0.11 -8.48 -11.23
N ALA A 651 -0.32 -8.82 -9.96
CA ALA A 651 -0.33 -10.21 -9.49
C ALA A 651 -1.53 -11.01 -10.05
N TRP A 652 -2.73 -10.42 -10.08
CA TRP A 652 -3.92 -11.01 -10.70
C TRP A 652 -3.68 -11.30 -12.18
N LEU A 653 -3.22 -10.29 -12.92
CA LEU A 653 -2.91 -10.36 -14.35
C LEU A 653 -1.83 -11.42 -14.66
N LYS A 654 -0.74 -11.47 -13.87
CA LYS A 654 0.27 -12.53 -13.99
C LYS A 654 -0.31 -13.92 -13.71
N CYS A 655 -1.25 -14.06 -12.76
CA CYS A 655 -1.96 -15.33 -12.55
C CYS A 655 -2.83 -15.70 -13.76
N GLU A 656 -3.63 -14.78 -14.29
CA GLU A 656 -4.48 -15.04 -15.47
C GLU A 656 -3.66 -15.57 -16.65
N TYR A 657 -2.56 -14.90 -16.99
CA TYR A 657 -1.62 -15.35 -18.03
C TYR A 657 -1.14 -16.79 -17.78
N MET A 658 -0.70 -17.08 -16.56
CA MET A 658 -0.16 -18.40 -16.19
C MET A 658 -1.21 -19.52 -16.15
N GLN A 659 -2.52 -19.23 -16.13
CA GLN A 659 -3.54 -20.29 -16.24
C GLN A 659 -3.41 -21.08 -17.55
N SER A 660 -3.02 -20.41 -18.64
CA SER A 660 -2.77 -21.03 -19.94
C SER A 660 -1.50 -21.89 -19.98
N GLN A 661 -0.61 -21.74 -18.99
CA GLN A 661 0.71 -22.37 -18.92
C GLN A 661 0.75 -23.55 -17.92
N ILE A 662 -0.40 -23.97 -17.37
CA ILE A 662 -0.48 -25.12 -16.45
C ILE A 662 -0.02 -26.40 -17.16
N GLY A 663 1.04 -27.03 -16.62
CA GLY A 663 1.68 -28.21 -17.18
C GLY A 663 3.03 -27.92 -17.84
N GLU A 664 3.33 -26.66 -18.18
CA GLU A 664 4.60 -26.29 -18.80
C GLU A 664 5.75 -26.20 -17.80
N GLU A 665 6.99 -26.29 -18.31
CA GLU A 665 8.22 -26.24 -17.53
C GLU A 665 9.05 -25.00 -17.87
N TYR A 666 9.51 -24.31 -16.83
CA TYR A 666 10.29 -23.08 -16.94
C TYR A 666 11.58 -23.19 -16.14
N GLU A 667 12.60 -22.46 -16.59
CA GLU A 667 13.72 -22.10 -15.72
C GLU A 667 13.31 -20.92 -14.84
N GLY A 668 13.82 -20.89 -13.62
CA GLY A 668 13.59 -19.80 -12.68
C GLY A 668 14.63 -19.78 -11.58
N VAL A 669 14.56 -18.75 -10.74
CA VAL A 669 15.53 -18.46 -9.69
C VAL A 669 14.81 -18.31 -8.36
N ILE A 670 15.37 -18.85 -7.27
CA ILE A 670 14.78 -18.68 -5.92
C ILE A 670 14.79 -17.19 -5.51
N ALA A 671 13.65 -16.52 -5.59
CA ALA A 671 13.46 -15.10 -5.24
C ALA A 671 13.22 -14.87 -3.73
N ALA A 672 12.69 -15.86 -3.00
CA ALA A 672 12.60 -15.83 -1.54
C ALA A 672 12.53 -17.24 -0.93
N VAL A 673 12.96 -17.39 0.33
CA VAL A 673 12.86 -18.66 1.06
C VAL A 673 12.15 -18.44 2.39
N THR A 674 11.24 -19.36 2.73
CA THR A 674 10.43 -19.32 3.95
C THR A 674 10.43 -20.69 4.64
N GLY A 675 9.89 -20.76 5.87
CA GLY A 675 9.74 -22.02 6.59
C GLY A 675 8.77 -23.04 5.95
N PHE A 676 7.96 -22.63 4.98
CA PHE A 676 6.97 -23.49 4.31
C PHE A 676 7.27 -23.73 2.82
N GLY A 677 8.36 -23.20 2.27
CA GLY A 677 8.71 -23.34 0.85
C GLY A 677 9.60 -22.23 0.32
N ALA A 678 9.86 -22.28 -0.99
CA ALA A 678 10.64 -21.30 -1.73
C ALA A 678 9.79 -20.65 -2.83
N PHE A 679 9.87 -19.33 -2.95
CA PHE A 679 9.30 -18.59 -4.07
C PHE A 679 10.33 -18.54 -5.20
N ILE A 680 9.88 -18.88 -6.40
CA ILE A 680 10.68 -18.95 -7.62
C ILE A 680 10.18 -17.87 -8.56
N GLU A 681 11.05 -17.01 -9.03
CA GLU A 681 10.77 -16.10 -10.15
C GLU A 681 11.14 -16.80 -11.45
N LEU A 682 10.22 -16.87 -12.40
CA LEU A 682 10.47 -17.47 -13.71
C LEU A 682 11.33 -16.55 -14.58
N THR A 683 12.37 -17.12 -15.20
CA THR A 683 13.23 -16.41 -16.15
C THR A 683 12.40 -15.91 -17.34
N ASP A 684 12.74 -14.72 -17.85
CA ASP A 684 12.08 -13.99 -18.95
C ASP A 684 10.63 -13.53 -18.71
N LEU A 685 9.82 -14.29 -17.95
CA LEU A 685 8.45 -13.92 -17.58
C LEU A 685 8.36 -13.03 -16.33
N TYR A 686 9.34 -13.11 -15.42
CA TYR A 686 9.37 -12.40 -14.14
C TYR A 686 8.08 -12.60 -13.31
N VAL A 687 7.57 -13.83 -13.32
CA VAL A 687 6.40 -14.25 -12.53
C VAL A 687 6.86 -15.06 -11.33
N GLU A 688 6.43 -14.67 -10.13
CA GLU A 688 6.70 -15.41 -8.89
C GLU A 688 5.66 -16.52 -8.65
N GLY A 689 6.12 -17.70 -8.25
CA GLY A 689 5.26 -18.81 -7.78
C GLY A 689 5.93 -19.63 -6.67
N LEU A 690 5.15 -20.42 -5.94
CA LEU A 690 5.58 -21.11 -4.73
C LEU A 690 5.87 -22.60 -4.97
N VAL A 691 7.11 -23.03 -4.71
CA VAL A 691 7.41 -24.45 -4.44
C VAL A 691 7.23 -24.69 -2.94
N HIS A 692 6.10 -25.29 -2.56
CA HIS A 692 5.82 -25.64 -1.17
C HIS A 692 6.80 -26.73 -0.66
N ILE A 693 7.10 -26.73 0.63
CA ILE A 693 8.04 -27.67 1.28
C ILE A 693 7.70 -29.15 1.03
N THR A 694 6.43 -29.48 0.78
CA THR A 694 5.98 -30.85 0.43
C THR A 694 6.26 -31.25 -1.02
N ALA A 695 6.51 -30.30 -1.91
CA ALA A 695 6.93 -30.52 -3.30
C ALA A 695 8.47 -30.62 -3.45
N LEU A 696 9.22 -30.35 -2.38
CA LEU A 696 10.65 -30.64 -2.30
C LEU A 696 10.90 -32.15 -2.11
N PRO A 697 12.09 -32.67 -2.45
CA PRO A 697 12.43 -34.09 -2.27
C PRO A 697 12.25 -34.54 -0.81
N SER A 698 11.78 -35.77 -0.58
CA SER A 698 11.40 -36.24 0.75
C SER A 698 12.51 -36.19 1.81
N ASP A 699 12.42 -35.18 2.67
CA ASP A 699 13.30 -34.89 3.79
C ASP A 699 12.60 -33.99 4.82
N TYR A 700 13.19 -33.81 6.00
CA TYR A 700 12.83 -32.74 6.92
C TYR A 700 13.69 -31.52 6.61
N TYR A 701 13.07 -30.40 6.22
CA TYR A 701 13.83 -29.18 5.92
C TYR A 701 13.85 -28.22 7.11
N HIS A 702 15.05 -27.80 7.50
CA HIS A 702 15.27 -26.73 8.47
C HIS A 702 15.46 -25.40 7.73
N PHE A 703 14.70 -24.38 8.14
CA PHE A 703 14.80 -23.03 7.59
C PHE A 703 15.81 -22.18 8.38
N GLU A 704 16.90 -21.78 7.73
CA GLU A 704 17.90 -20.88 8.30
C GLU A 704 17.63 -19.44 7.84
N ALA A 705 16.74 -18.74 8.54
CA ALA A 705 16.20 -17.44 8.13
C ALA A 705 17.26 -16.37 7.81
N ALA A 706 18.31 -16.25 8.63
CA ALA A 706 19.41 -15.31 8.42
C ALA A 706 20.20 -15.55 7.12
N LYS A 707 20.09 -16.77 6.55
CA LYS A 707 20.84 -17.23 5.38
C LYS A 707 19.93 -17.50 4.17
N GLN A 708 18.63 -17.24 4.31
CA GLN A 708 17.60 -17.42 3.30
C GLN A 708 17.69 -18.79 2.59
N ARG A 709 17.74 -19.87 3.38
CA ARG A 709 17.87 -21.24 2.85
C ARG A 709 17.10 -22.31 3.64
N LEU A 710 16.66 -23.34 2.95
CA LEU A 710 16.11 -24.59 3.48
C LEU A 710 17.18 -25.69 3.34
N ILE A 711 17.46 -26.43 4.42
CA ILE A 711 18.42 -27.54 4.43
C ILE A 711 17.72 -28.83 4.84
N GLY A 712 17.78 -29.85 3.98
CA GLY A 712 17.29 -31.19 4.29
C GLY A 712 18.18 -31.88 5.34
N GLU A 713 17.58 -32.37 6.42
CA GLU A 713 18.26 -33.01 7.57
C GLU A 713 19.08 -34.23 7.13
N ARG A 714 18.46 -35.12 6.34
CA ARG A 714 19.02 -36.40 5.91
C ARG A 714 19.79 -36.32 4.60
N THR A 715 19.24 -35.63 3.61
CA THR A 715 19.82 -35.52 2.25
C THR A 715 20.89 -34.44 2.16
N ARG A 716 20.90 -33.48 3.09
CA ARG A 716 21.72 -32.26 3.04
C ARG A 716 21.57 -31.44 1.75
N LYS A 717 20.48 -31.67 0.99
CA LYS A 717 20.08 -30.76 -0.10
C LYS A 717 19.79 -29.39 0.48
N VAL A 718 20.34 -28.36 -0.16
CA VAL A 718 20.13 -26.96 0.19
C VAL A 718 19.36 -26.31 -0.95
N PHE A 719 18.33 -25.55 -0.61
CA PHE A 719 17.65 -24.61 -1.49
C PHE A 719 17.83 -23.22 -0.88
N LYS A 720 18.65 -22.37 -1.50
CA LYS A 720 18.98 -21.01 -1.01
C LYS A 720 18.54 -19.95 -2.02
N LEU A 721 18.35 -18.74 -1.52
CA LEU A 721 18.10 -17.55 -2.33
C LEU A 721 19.07 -17.49 -3.54
N GLY A 722 18.51 -17.37 -4.74
CA GLY A 722 19.20 -17.26 -6.01
C GLY A 722 19.73 -18.56 -6.62
N ASP A 723 19.43 -19.74 -6.08
CA ASP A 723 19.68 -20.99 -6.82
C ASP A 723 18.79 -21.03 -8.08
N PRO A 724 19.34 -21.41 -9.25
CA PRO A 724 18.54 -21.72 -10.43
C PRO A 724 17.84 -23.07 -10.24
N LEU A 725 16.57 -23.13 -10.61
CA LEU A 725 15.74 -24.33 -10.56
C LEU A 725 14.90 -24.45 -11.83
N LYS A 726 14.68 -25.68 -12.29
CA LYS A 726 13.65 -25.98 -13.28
C LYS A 726 12.36 -26.36 -12.58
N VAL A 727 11.29 -25.64 -12.86
CA VAL A 727 9.98 -25.81 -12.21
C VAL A 727 8.87 -26.05 -13.23
N LYS A 728 7.82 -26.73 -12.78
CA LYS A 728 6.61 -27.01 -13.54
C LYS A 728 5.43 -26.27 -12.92
N VAL A 729 4.62 -25.62 -13.75
CA VAL A 729 3.36 -24.99 -13.30
C VAL A 729 2.34 -26.09 -13.03
N VAL A 730 1.87 -26.23 -11.77
CA VAL A 730 0.93 -27.31 -11.40
C VAL A 730 -0.46 -26.81 -11.03
N ARG A 731 -0.59 -25.59 -10.52
CA ARG A 731 -1.86 -24.93 -10.23
C ARG A 731 -1.70 -23.43 -10.30
N VAL A 732 -2.75 -22.76 -10.77
CA VAL A 732 -2.93 -21.33 -10.65
C VAL A 732 -4.27 -21.09 -9.99
N ASP A 733 -4.30 -20.15 -9.04
CA ASP A 733 -5.48 -19.79 -8.27
C ASP A 733 -5.68 -18.27 -8.34
N LEU A 734 -6.74 -17.83 -9.02
CA LEU A 734 -7.05 -16.40 -9.17
C LEU A 734 -7.61 -15.81 -7.87
N ASP A 735 -8.47 -16.55 -7.16
CA ASP A 735 -9.08 -16.09 -5.90
C ASP A 735 -8.02 -15.90 -4.79
N GLU A 736 -6.94 -16.70 -4.79
CA GLU A 736 -5.78 -16.49 -3.92
C GLU A 736 -4.63 -15.67 -4.53
N ARG A 737 -4.71 -15.34 -5.83
CA ARG A 737 -3.63 -14.72 -6.64
C ARG A 737 -2.29 -15.45 -6.46
N LYS A 738 -2.31 -16.77 -6.62
CA LYS A 738 -1.18 -17.68 -6.41
C LYS A 738 -0.91 -18.57 -7.60
N ILE A 739 0.36 -18.93 -7.74
CA ILE A 739 0.85 -19.94 -8.66
C ILE A 739 1.65 -20.95 -7.84
N ASP A 740 1.27 -22.22 -7.91
CA ASP A 740 1.99 -23.33 -7.27
C ASP A 740 2.90 -24.02 -8.29
N PHE A 741 4.12 -24.32 -7.86
CA PHE A 741 5.16 -24.97 -8.65
C PHE A 741 5.61 -26.30 -8.03
N GLU A 742 5.97 -27.26 -8.89
CA GLU A 742 6.74 -28.45 -8.53
C GLU A 742 8.12 -28.43 -9.20
N LEU A 743 9.11 -29.13 -8.64
CA LEU A 743 10.43 -29.29 -9.28
C LEU A 743 10.32 -30.25 -10.46
N ALA A 744 10.79 -29.84 -11.64
CA ALA A 744 10.78 -30.69 -12.83
C ALA A 744 11.72 -31.90 -12.69
N ASP A 745 12.90 -31.71 -12.08
CA ASP A 745 13.90 -32.76 -11.84
C ASP A 745 13.61 -33.61 -10.58
N GLN A 746 12.41 -34.18 -10.49
CA GLN A 746 12.13 -35.29 -9.56
C GLN A 746 12.31 -36.65 -10.25
N PRO A 747 13.41 -37.39 -9.99
CA PRO A 747 13.49 -38.80 -10.36
C PRO A 747 12.56 -39.62 -9.45
N GLY A 748 11.26 -39.64 -9.78
CA GLY A 748 10.29 -40.53 -9.10
C GLY A 748 8.82 -40.11 -9.10
N SER A 749 8.43 -38.90 -9.52
CA SER A 749 7.03 -38.44 -9.47
C SER A 749 6.23 -38.74 -10.75
N THR A 750 6.14 -40.02 -11.17
CA THR A 750 4.98 -40.39 -12.01
C THR A 750 3.70 -40.17 -11.20
N PRO A 751 2.64 -39.56 -11.77
CA PRO A 751 1.37 -39.47 -11.07
C PRO A 751 0.90 -40.88 -10.74
N THR A 752 0.64 -41.17 -9.47
CA THR A 752 0.18 -42.50 -9.06
C THR A 752 -1.19 -42.76 -9.67
N LYS A 753 -1.23 -43.41 -10.84
CA LYS A 753 -2.44 -43.96 -11.42
C LYS A 753 -3.11 -44.82 -10.35
N LYS A 754 -4.36 -44.50 -10.00
CA LYS A 754 -5.18 -45.39 -9.18
C LYS A 754 -5.17 -46.76 -9.86
N PRO A 755 -4.75 -47.84 -9.16
CA PRO A 755 -4.58 -49.14 -9.80
C PRO A 755 -5.90 -49.58 -10.42
N SER A 756 -5.83 -50.02 -11.67
CA SER A 756 -7.00 -50.45 -12.40
C SER A 756 -7.66 -51.63 -11.69
N LYS A 757 -8.96 -51.83 -11.93
CA LYS A 757 -9.72 -52.97 -11.38
C LYS A 757 -9.06 -54.32 -11.72
N ARG A 758 -8.30 -54.38 -12.82
CA ARG A 758 -7.54 -55.56 -13.27
C ARG A 758 -6.27 -55.82 -12.46
N GLU A 759 -5.55 -54.77 -12.04
CA GLU A 759 -4.37 -54.88 -11.17
C GLU A 759 -4.72 -55.19 -9.71
N LEU A 760 -5.87 -54.69 -9.22
CA LEU A 760 -6.40 -55.04 -7.90
C LEU A 760 -6.89 -56.50 -7.81
N LEU A 761 -7.40 -57.06 -8.92
CA LEU A 761 -7.68 -58.49 -9.04
C LEU A 761 -6.39 -59.33 -9.11
N ALA A 762 -5.39 -58.91 -9.88
CA ALA A 762 -4.11 -59.62 -10.00
C ALA A 762 -3.29 -59.63 -8.70
N SER A 763 -3.42 -58.60 -7.86
CA SER A 763 -2.77 -58.49 -6.54
C SER A 763 -3.55 -59.10 -5.38
N GLY A 764 -4.66 -59.82 -5.64
CA GLY A 764 -5.44 -60.54 -4.63
C GLY A 764 -6.20 -59.66 -3.65
N LYS A 765 -6.29 -58.35 -3.87
CA LYS A 765 -6.98 -57.38 -2.99
C LYS A 765 -8.47 -57.23 -3.29
N LEU A 766 -8.96 -57.89 -4.34
CA LEU A 766 -10.38 -58.05 -4.66
C LEU A 766 -10.65 -59.53 -4.94
N GLY A 767 -11.62 -60.12 -4.25
CA GLY A 767 -12.07 -61.48 -4.52
C GLY A 767 -12.86 -61.60 -5.83
N PRO A 768 -13.05 -62.82 -6.39
CA PRO A 768 -13.73 -63.01 -7.67
C PRO A 768 -15.18 -62.52 -7.68
N ASP A 769 -15.87 -62.62 -6.54
CA ASP A 769 -17.26 -62.22 -6.37
C ASP A 769 -17.37 -60.83 -5.76
N GLY A 770 -17.68 -59.84 -6.60
CA GLY A 770 -17.77 -58.44 -6.21
C GLY A 770 -18.97 -58.12 -5.31
N ARG A 771 -18.85 -58.33 -4.00
CA ARG A 771 -19.72 -57.76 -2.96
C ARG A 771 -18.93 -57.26 -1.76
N SER A 772 -19.09 -55.97 -1.46
CA SER A 772 -18.55 -55.34 -0.26
C SER A 772 -19.45 -55.62 0.94
N ASP A 773 -18.92 -56.21 2.01
CA ASP A 773 -19.61 -56.27 3.30
C ASP A 773 -19.65 -54.88 3.95
N GLY A 774 -20.82 -54.24 3.88
CA GLY A 774 -21.13 -53.00 4.61
C GLY A 774 -22.36 -53.23 5.48
N ARG A 775 -22.19 -53.23 6.80
CA ARG A 775 -23.29 -53.41 7.76
C ARG A 775 -23.81 -52.06 8.26
N ASP A 776 -25.13 -51.93 8.34
CA ASP A 776 -25.89 -50.70 8.57
C ASP A 776 -25.59 -49.92 9.87
N SER A 777 -25.71 -48.58 9.79
CA SER A 777 -26.69 -47.73 10.51
C SER A 777 -26.19 -46.26 10.58
N ARG A 778 -26.99 -45.18 10.50
CA ARG A 778 -28.45 -44.90 10.39
C ARG A 778 -28.58 -43.44 9.90
N GLY A 779 -29.63 -43.03 9.16
CA GLY A 779 -29.74 -41.58 8.83
C GLY A 779 -30.84 -40.99 7.93
N SER A 780 -32.05 -41.57 7.83
CA SER A 780 -33.31 -40.89 7.42
C SER A 780 -33.30 -39.74 6.39
N LYS A 781 -33.79 -40.01 5.16
CA LYS A 781 -34.57 -39.04 4.36
C LYS A 781 -36.02 -39.55 4.19
N GLY A 782 -36.99 -38.68 4.43
CA GLY A 782 -38.26 -38.69 3.68
C GLY A 782 -38.19 -37.61 2.58
N GLY A 783 -39.04 -37.59 1.56
CA GLY A 783 -40.11 -38.52 1.19
C GLY A 783 -40.84 -38.03 -0.08
N ASN A 784 -41.79 -38.82 -0.60
CA ASN A 784 -42.65 -38.55 -1.77
C ASN A 784 -41.96 -38.38 -3.16
N GLY A 785 -42.53 -38.88 -4.27
CA GLY A 785 -43.73 -39.71 -4.42
C GLY A 785 -44.17 -39.92 -5.88
N LYS A 786 -45.24 -40.70 -6.08
CA LYS A 786 -45.89 -41.16 -7.36
C LYS A 786 -45.09 -42.31 -8.07
N ALA A 787 -45.58 -43.55 -8.18
CA ALA A 787 -46.83 -44.09 -8.78
C ALA A 787 -46.84 -43.98 -10.31
N ARG A 788 -47.17 -44.98 -11.15
CA ARG A 788 -47.86 -46.30 -11.02
C ARG A 788 -47.06 -47.37 -11.86
N ALA A 789 -47.40 -48.66 -12.03
CA ALA A 789 -48.60 -49.46 -11.76
C ALA A 789 -48.29 -50.97 -11.64
N ARG A 790 -49.18 -51.72 -10.94
CA ARG A 790 -49.81 -53.04 -11.27
C ARG A 790 -49.02 -54.19 -11.92
N VAL A 791 -49.32 -55.49 -11.70
CA VAL A 791 -50.11 -56.29 -10.71
C VAL A 791 -49.82 -57.77 -11.03
N SER A 792 -49.63 -58.63 -10.01
CA SER A 792 -50.04 -60.06 -9.88
C SER A 792 -49.13 -60.73 -8.81
N ASP A 793 -49.65 -61.35 -7.74
CA ASP A 793 -50.48 -62.57 -7.63
C ASP A 793 -49.71 -63.84 -8.05
N ASP A 794 -49.67 -64.95 -7.29
CA ASP A 794 -50.40 -65.38 -6.08
C ASP A 794 -49.67 -66.61 -5.43
N LYS A 795 -50.13 -67.04 -4.24
CA LYS A 795 -49.85 -68.33 -3.53
C LYS A 795 -48.42 -68.47 -2.96
N GLY A 796 -48.19 -69.03 -1.77
CA GLY A 796 -49.04 -69.86 -0.91
C GLY A 796 -48.16 -70.58 0.14
N PRO A 797 -48.71 -71.38 1.08
CA PRO A 797 -48.84 -70.87 2.45
C PRO A 797 -48.31 -71.79 3.59
N ARG A 798 -48.37 -71.26 4.83
CA ARG A 798 -48.38 -71.99 6.14
C ARG A 798 -47.04 -72.65 6.56
N LYS A 799 -46.68 -72.86 7.85
CA LYS A 799 -47.49 -73.10 9.08
C LYS A 799 -46.61 -73.01 10.38
N THR A 800 -47.12 -72.42 11.48
CA THR A 800 -46.89 -72.81 12.92
C THR A 800 -45.46 -72.74 13.55
N LYS A 801 -45.22 -72.60 14.89
CA LYS A 801 -46.04 -72.52 16.14
C LYS A 801 -45.18 -72.04 17.34
N ARG A 802 -45.74 -71.22 18.27
CA ARG A 802 -45.48 -71.15 19.77
C ARG A 802 -44.00 -70.96 20.25
N LYS A 803 -43.62 -70.66 21.51
CA LYS A 803 -44.09 -70.02 22.78
C LYS A 803 -42.78 -69.80 23.62
N ALA A 804 -42.65 -69.04 24.73
CA ALA A 804 -43.25 -67.81 25.29
C ALA A 804 -42.61 -67.57 26.70
N SER A 805 -42.83 -66.39 27.32
CA SER A 805 -42.64 -66.07 28.78
C SER A 805 -41.20 -66.15 29.36
N THR A 806 -40.73 -65.35 30.35
CA THR A 806 -41.29 -64.25 31.17
C THR A 806 -40.16 -63.38 31.82
N LYS A 807 -40.51 -62.16 32.30
CA LYS A 807 -39.72 -61.26 33.22
C LYS A 807 -39.81 -61.77 34.70
N PRO A 808 -39.29 -61.12 35.81
CA PRO A 808 -38.75 -59.75 35.99
C PRO A 808 -37.59 -59.44 37.03
N LYS A 809 -37.02 -58.21 36.91
CA LYS A 809 -36.55 -57.20 37.92
C LYS A 809 -35.70 -57.55 39.20
N HIS A 810 -34.48 -56.95 39.26
CA HIS A 810 -33.82 -56.13 40.35
C HIS A 810 -33.73 -56.57 41.85
N PRO A 811 -32.89 -55.95 42.73
CA PRO A 811 -31.55 -55.29 42.64
C PRO A 811 -30.59 -55.79 43.80
N PRO A 812 -29.77 -54.98 44.54
CA PRO A 812 -28.54 -54.22 44.22
C PRO A 812 -27.25 -54.59 45.03
N ARG A 813 -26.09 -53.99 44.65
CA ARG A 813 -24.89 -53.60 45.45
C ARG A 813 -24.19 -54.60 46.42
N ALA A 814 -22.87 -54.82 46.21
CA ALA A 814 -21.80 -54.45 47.18
C ALA A 814 -20.36 -54.65 46.61
N ARG A 815 -19.37 -53.95 47.19
CA ARG A 815 -17.92 -53.97 46.84
C ARG A 815 -17.17 -55.14 47.51
N ARG A 816 -16.12 -55.68 46.86
CA ARG A 816 -14.72 -55.56 47.38
C ARG A 816 -13.65 -56.02 46.38
N SER A 817 -12.44 -55.52 46.62
CA SER A 817 -11.17 -55.71 45.89
C SER A 817 -10.47 -57.05 46.19
N LYS A 818 -9.62 -57.51 45.26
CA LYS A 818 -8.20 -57.86 45.51
C LYS A 818 -7.47 -58.34 44.24
N SER A 819 -6.51 -57.54 43.76
CA SER A 819 -5.19 -57.91 43.21
C SER A 819 -4.65 -56.68 42.46
#